data_AF-A0AAD9FQ22-F1
#
_entry.id   AF-A0AAD9FQ22-F1
#
_cell.length_a   1.000
_cell.length_b   1.000
_cell.length_c   1.000
_cell.angle_alpha   90.00
_cell.angle_beta   90.00
_cell.angle_gamma   90.00
#
_symmetry.space_group_name_H-M   'P 1'
#
loop_
_entity.id
_entity.type
_entity.pdbx_description
1 polymer ?
#
loop_
_entity_poly.entity_id
_entity_poly.type
_entity_poly.pdbx_seq_one_letter_code
_entity_poly.pdbx_strand_id
1 'polypeptide(L)'
;MPLLQPPDPDIRPSDLSYTHAYSSIVSRVRRSGGSGSGGVVILVGTDVDGLLAARILSSLFRQDDVPYRLVPVGGYSELEARRDEALNSEELHTLILLSLGSLLPLTTYFALPPHCHLHIIDSHRPWNLQNLFGLDFVVNDDGEAVGDGRIWVWGDGEENGLANVKKSWEALEYEPSDSGSDTESDGESDSEEEDNEDDEDEENDDDDEGEEDEESGAIEGEASERRRKRRKGSTEEGKKKRRREDGDDRPRRLPRAVRDAHYDRIQRYYESGTSSGMSVAQTLYLLATVLERADNDLLWLAILSITHQYIASKIDRDQYEVYHGLFTDEVARLNAEPLGTKMPNPDDRSIANSEELRFMLFRHWNLYDAMLHSGYVASRMGIWREKGRKKLQGLLAKMGFSLQQCQQAYAHMDMDLKRHLPSKLDGIAPEYGLVELSYPSFTRAYGFTLASLSAADAVEGLCALLEAAKGVRLEIEKEGGRNGGEWFGGTRAWTVGRPEDDKENVDPQGHADGEEGTQVKKKEQAWHVANFWIAYDALEDIGLLRKSLPLAMTLHRSIIRQGSSLLEKNTIRPLRTFRFCALKEGPDLRLFAHPSTLSRLALWLVDATRDRWAEKDARSGKGGRSLPFVVACLNEDKGTYLVVGVTGAPEFGDVRKNKFGLAFQQAAEESGAGAKHDMFDTSVVEVRAEDLTAFIECLQLQST
;
A
#
# COMPACT_ATOMS: atom_id res chain seq x y z
N MET A 1 -21.87 -15.86 2.57
CA MET A 1 -20.44 -16.10 2.34
C MET A 1 -19.85 -14.88 1.65
N PRO A 2 -19.06 -14.06 2.34
CA PRO A 2 -18.67 -12.73 1.87
C PRO A 2 -17.17 -12.50 1.67
N LEU A 3 -16.29 -13.41 2.12
CA LEU A 3 -14.84 -13.32 1.89
C LEU A 3 -14.45 -14.26 0.75
N LEU A 4 -13.81 -13.73 -0.29
CA LEU A 4 -13.40 -14.47 -1.48
C LEU A 4 -11.96 -14.91 -1.34
N GLN A 5 -11.71 -16.19 -1.61
CA GLN A 5 -10.37 -16.75 -1.58
C GLN A 5 -9.62 -16.45 -2.89
N PRO A 6 -8.30 -16.20 -2.81
CA PRO A 6 -7.45 -16.11 -3.99
C PRO A 6 -7.45 -17.45 -4.74
N PRO A 7 -7.23 -17.48 -6.06
CA PRO A 7 -7.15 -18.71 -6.83
C PRO A 7 -6.07 -19.65 -6.30
N ASP A 8 -6.45 -20.87 -5.95
CA ASP A 8 -5.58 -21.91 -5.43
C ASP A 8 -6.09 -23.27 -5.97
N PRO A 9 -5.20 -24.17 -6.43
CA PRO A 9 -5.59 -25.50 -6.90
C PRO A 9 -6.36 -26.34 -5.87
N ASP A 10 -6.18 -26.06 -4.57
CA ASP A 10 -6.78 -26.78 -3.45
C ASP A 10 -8.08 -26.13 -2.93
N ILE A 11 -8.61 -25.11 -3.61
CA ILE A 11 -9.90 -24.50 -3.26
C ILE A 11 -11.02 -25.55 -3.32
N ARG A 12 -11.78 -25.68 -2.22
CA ARG A 12 -12.94 -26.56 -2.21
C ARG A 12 -14.03 -25.98 -3.10
N PRO A 13 -14.82 -26.81 -3.83
CA PRO A 13 -15.91 -26.32 -4.67
C PRO A 13 -16.97 -25.47 -3.96
N SER A 14 -17.04 -25.54 -2.63
CA SER A 14 -17.93 -24.72 -1.79
C SER A 14 -17.42 -23.31 -1.51
N ASP A 15 -16.12 -23.06 -1.68
CA ASP A 15 -15.48 -21.81 -1.29
C ASP A 15 -15.61 -20.79 -2.45
N LEU A 16 -16.06 -19.57 -2.14
CA LEU A 16 -16.20 -18.52 -3.13
C LEU A 16 -14.83 -17.96 -3.51
N SER A 17 -14.65 -17.70 -4.79
CA SER A 17 -13.42 -17.17 -5.38
C SER A 17 -13.69 -15.93 -6.23
N TYR A 18 -12.63 -15.32 -6.73
CA TYR A 18 -12.71 -14.15 -7.59
C TYR A 18 -13.61 -14.34 -8.82
N THR A 19 -13.62 -15.54 -9.42
CA THR A 19 -14.45 -15.84 -10.60
C THR A 19 -15.94 -15.83 -10.29
N HIS A 20 -16.33 -16.28 -9.09
CA HIS A 20 -17.71 -16.23 -8.63
C HIS A 20 -18.19 -14.78 -8.51
N ALA A 21 -17.37 -13.92 -7.91
CA ALA A 21 -17.67 -12.50 -7.77
C ALA A 21 -17.79 -11.80 -9.12
N TYR A 22 -16.82 -12.03 -10.01
CA TYR A 22 -16.85 -11.46 -11.35
C TYR A 22 -18.08 -11.92 -12.15
N SER A 23 -18.38 -13.22 -12.12
CA SER A 23 -19.56 -13.79 -12.78
C SER A 23 -20.87 -13.24 -12.21
N SER A 24 -20.93 -13.01 -10.89
CA SER A 24 -22.07 -12.37 -10.22
C SER A 24 -22.30 -10.96 -10.77
N ILE A 25 -21.25 -10.15 -10.92
CA ILE A 25 -21.33 -8.80 -11.48
C ILE A 25 -21.85 -8.85 -12.93
N VAL A 26 -21.23 -9.67 -13.80
CA VAL A 26 -21.63 -9.80 -15.21
C VAL A 26 -23.08 -10.28 -15.34
N SER A 27 -23.49 -11.26 -14.52
CA SER A 27 -24.86 -11.79 -14.56
C SER A 27 -25.92 -10.76 -14.13
N ARG A 28 -25.58 -9.86 -13.19
CA ARG A 28 -26.48 -8.78 -12.74
C ARG A 28 -26.71 -7.76 -13.84
N VAL A 29 -25.65 -7.35 -14.51
CA VAL A 29 -25.71 -6.44 -15.67
C VAL A 29 -26.58 -7.03 -16.79
N ARG A 30 -26.41 -8.33 -17.08
CA ARG A 30 -27.23 -9.02 -18.09
C ARG A 30 -28.70 -9.12 -17.70
N ARG A 31 -29.00 -9.33 -16.40
CA ARG A 31 -30.38 -9.41 -15.88
C ARG A 31 -31.08 -8.06 -15.82
N SER A 32 -30.35 -6.97 -15.57
CA SER A 32 -30.91 -5.61 -15.59
C SER A 32 -31.19 -5.07 -17.00
N GLY A 33 -31.07 -5.91 -18.04
CA GLY A 33 -31.31 -5.52 -19.43
C GLY A 33 -30.21 -4.62 -19.99
N GLY A 34 -29.01 -4.65 -19.40
CA GLY A 34 -27.92 -3.75 -19.77
C GLY A 34 -28.20 -2.32 -19.37
N SER A 35 -28.70 -2.09 -18.12
CA SER A 35 -28.78 -0.75 -17.52
C SER A 35 -27.55 0.07 -17.89
N GLY A 36 -27.73 1.37 -18.14
CA GLY A 36 -26.62 2.27 -18.51
C GLY A 36 -25.46 2.22 -17.50
N SER A 37 -24.42 3.03 -17.71
CA SER A 37 -23.26 3.07 -16.79
C SER A 37 -23.58 3.37 -15.32
N GLY A 38 -24.84 3.65 -14.96
CA GLY A 38 -25.35 3.74 -13.59
C GLY A 38 -25.53 2.43 -12.83
N GLY A 39 -25.56 1.28 -13.50
CA GLY A 39 -25.73 -0.02 -12.82
C GLY A 39 -24.51 -0.50 -12.04
N VAL A 40 -23.31 -0.24 -12.58
CA VAL A 40 -22.02 -0.57 -11.97
C VAL A 40 -21.23 0.71 -11.72
N VAL A 41 -20.98 1.03 -10.45
CA VAL A 41 -20.17 2.20 -10.05
C VAL A 41 -18.89 1.71 -9.39
N ILE A 42 -17.76 2.22 -9.86
CA ILE A 42 -16.42 1.91 -9.34
C ILE A 42 -15.88 3.18 -8.70
N LEU A 43 -15.72 3.17 -7.39
CA LEU A 43 -15.03 4.22 -6.63
C LEU A 43 -13.57 3.79 -6.44
N VAL A 44 -12.64 4.55 -7.00
CA VAL A 44 -11.21 4.19 -7.03
C VAL A 44 -10.36 5.23 -6.31
N GLY A 45 -9.40 4.79 -5.51
CA GLY A 45 -8.41 5.67 -4.88
C GLY A 45 -7.52 6.34 -5.93
N THR A 46 -7.13 7.61 -5.71
CA THR A 46 -6.22 8.32 -6.62
C THR A 46 -4.74 7.99 -6.42
N ASP A 47 -4.42 6.73 -6.15
CA ASP A 47 -3.05 6.23 -6.01
C ASP A 47 -2.64 5.36 -7.22
N VAL A 48 -1.37 4.96 -7.28
CA VAL A 48 -0.83 4.19 -8.41
C VAL A 48 -1.49 2.81 -8.50
N ASP A 49 -1.71 2.15 -7.37
CA ASP A 49 -2.31 0.80 -7.37
C ASP A 49 -3.77 0.85 -7.82
N GLY A 50 -4.57 1.80 -7.31
CA GLY A 50 -5.93 2.05 -7.75
C GLY A 50 -6.02 2.39 -9.25
N LEU A 51 -5.11 3.22 -9.75
CA LEU A 51 -5.01 3.56 -11.17
C LEU A 51 -4.80 2.31 -12.06
N LEU A 52 -3.81 1.49 -11.72
CA LEU A 52 -3.45 0.28 -12.46
C LEU A 52 -4.57 -0.77 -12.35
N ALA A 53 -5.13 -0.96 -11.16
CA ALA A 53 -6.24 -1.86 -10.90
C ALA A 53 -7.49 -1.48 -11.70
N ALA A 54 -7.88 -0.20 -11.66
CA ALA A 54 -9.01 0.30 -12.44
C ALA A 54 -8.81 0.04 -13.93
N ARG A 55 -7.59 0.15 -14.44
CA ARG A 55 -7.26 -0.13 -15.84
C ARG A 55 -7.42 -1.61 -16.19
N ILE A 56 -6.95 -2.52 -15.34
CA ILE A 56 -7.13 -3.97 -15.53
C ILE A 56 -8.63 -4.32 -15.52
N LEU A 57 -9.38 -3.87 -14.50
CA LEU A 57 -10.81 -4.17 -14.40
C LEU A 57 -11.61 -3.58 -15.56
N SER A 58 -11.25 -2.36 -16.00
CA SER A 58 -11.84 -1.71 -17.18
C SER A 58 -11.65 -2.53 -18.45
N SER A 59 -10.50 -3.19 -18.61
CA SER A 59 -10.23 -4.07 -19.75
C SER A 59 -11.11 -5.32 -19.70
N LEU A 60 -11.21 -5.97 -18.54
CA LEU A 60 -12.06 -7.15 -18.34
C LEU A 60 -13.54 -6.83 -18.61
N PHE A 61 -14.06 -5.74 -18.05
CA PHE A 61 -15.44 -5.30 -18.29
C PHE A 61 -15.70 -4.93 -19.74
N ARG A 62 -14.73 -4.33 -20.44
CA ARG A 62 -14.85 -4.05 -21.88
C ARG A 62 -14.96 -5.34 -22.70
N GLN A 63 -14.28 -6.42 -22.31
CA GLN A 63 -14.35 -7.71 -23.01
C GLN A 63 -15.71 -8.42 -22.84
N ASP A 64 -16.45 -8.14 -21.75
CA ASP A 64 -17.77 -8.73 -21.48
C ASP A 64 -18.94 -7.75 -21.73
N ASP A 65 -18.69 -6.61 -22.38
CA ASP A 65 -19.68 -5.56 -22.65
C ASP A 65 -20.42 -5.07 -21.38
N VAL A 66 -19.69 -4.96 -20.26
CA VAL A 66 -20.24 -4.44 -19.00
C VAL A 66 -20.11 -2.91 -18.99
N PRO A 67 -21.21 -2.13 -19.05
CA PRO A 67 -21.16 -0.69 -18.86
C PRO A 67 -20.90 -0.38 -17.37
N TYR A 68 -19.98 0.55 -17.12
CA TYR A 68 -19.63 1.00 -15.77
C TYR A 68 -19.34 2.50 -15.73
N ARG A 69 -19.41 3.07 -14.52
CA ARG A 69 -18.94 4.42 -14.21
C ARG A 69 -17.75 4.34 -13.27
N LEU A 70 -16.59 4.80 -13.74
CA LEU A 70 -15.37 4.90 -12.94
C LEU A 70 -15.25 6.31 -12.34
N VAL A 71 -15.13 6.40 -11.02
CA VAL A 71 -15.10 7.65 -10.26
C VAL A 71 -13.86 7.65 -9.37
N PRO A 72 -12.82 8.44 -9.69
CA PRO A 72 -11.69 8.64 -8.79
C PRO A 72 -12.09 9.44 -7.54
N VAL A 73 -11.56 9.04 -6.40
CA VAL A 73 -11.86 9.60 -5.08
C VAL A 73 -10.54 9.90 -4.37
N GLY A 74 -10.35 11.15 -3.92
CA GLY A 74 -9.10 11.59 -3.29
C GLY A 74 -9.04 11.42 -1.77
N GLY A 75 -10.17 11.23 -1.10
CA GLY A 75 -10.25 11.13 0.35
C GLY A 75 -11.67 10.82 0.85
N TYR A 76 -11.81 10.65 2.17
CA TYR A 76 -13.05 10.23 2.83
C TYR A 76 -14.20 11.23 2.65
N SER A 77 -13.95 12.55 2.70
CA SER A 77 -15.01 13.55 2.45
C SER A 77 -15.59 13.43 1.03
N GLU A 78 -14.75 13.14 0.05
CA GLU A 78 -15.21 12.90 -1.33
C GLU A 78 -15.89 11.53 -1.46
N LEU A 79 -15.37 10.51 -0.76
CA LEU A 79 -15.98 9.17 -0.72
C LEU A 79 -17.41 9.23 -0.21
N GLU A 80 -17.68 9.97 0.87
CA GLU A 80 -19.03 10.15 1.42
C GLU A 80 -19.97 10.78 0.38
N ALA A 81 -19.53 11.86 -0.26
CA ALA A 81 -20.33 12.53 -1.28
C ALA A 81 -20.62 11.62 -2.49
N ARG A 82 -19.62 10.86 -2.96
CA ARG A 82 -19.77 9.93 -4.10
C ARG A 82 -20.56 8.68 -3.74
N ARG A 83 -20.42 8.18 -2.52
CA ARG A 83 -21.26 7.11 -1.96
C ARG A 83 -22.71 7.56 -1.99
N ASP A 84 -23.02 8.71 -1.40
CA ASP A 84 -24.41 9.19 -1.31
C ASP A 84 -25.00 9.44 -2.70
N GLU A 85 -24.21 9.99 -3.62
CA GLU A 85 -24.60 10.13 -5.04
C GLU A 85 -24.92 8.76 -5.68
N ALA A 86 -24.07 7.76 -5.46
CA ALA A 86 -24.27 6.42 -6.02
C ALA A 86 -25.47 5.70 -5.40
N LEU A 87 -25.61 5.71 -4.07
CA LEU A 87 -26.68 5.01 -3.35
C LEU A 87 -28.08 5.62 -3.62
N ASN A 88 -28.15 6.89 -4.01
CA ASN A 88 -29.39 7.54 -4.44
C ASN A 88 -29.83 7.15 -5.87
N SER A 89 -29.00 6.43 -6.63
CA SER A 89 -29.33 5.99 -7.98
C SER A 89 -30.15 4.70 -7.96
N GLU A 90 -31.37 4.72 -8.48
CA GLU A 90 -32.24 3.54 -8.59
C GLU A 90 -31.68 2.45 -9.53
N GLU A 91 -30.77 2.82 -10.43
CA GLU A 91 -30.13 1.88 -11.35
C GLU A 91 -29.03 1.03 -10.67
N LEU A 92 -28.51 1.47 -9.51
CA LEU A 92 -27.31 0.88 -8.90
C LEU A 92 -27.58 -0.53 -8.39
N HIS A 93 -26.90 -1.52 -8.95
CA HIS A 93 -26.90 -2.89 -8.45
C HIS A 93 -25.53 -3.39 -8.01
N THR A 94 -24.45 -2.71 -8.39
CA THR A 94 -23.07 -3.09 -8.05
C THR A 94 -22.24 -1.85 -7.77
N LEU A 95 -21.71 -1.77 -6.55
CA LEU A 95 -20.71 -0.79 -6.13
C LEU A 95 -19.37 -1.51 -5.92
N ILE A 96 -18.28 -0.97 -6.44
CA ILE A 96 -16.94 -1.55 -6.32
C ILE A 96 -16.01 -0.49 -5.72
N LEU A 97 -15.32 -0.81 -4.63
CA LEU A 97 -14.24 0.00 -4.07
C LEU A 97 -12.90 -0.61 -4.48
N LEU A 98 -12.04 0.20 -5.09
CA LEU A 98 -10.69 -0.19 -5.52
C LEU A 98 -9.64 0.68 -4.81
N SER A 99 -8.68 0.03 -4.15
CA SER A 99 -7.60 0.69 -3.38
C SER A 99 -8.10 1.59 -2.25
N LEU A 100 -9.29 1.30 -1.70
CA LEU A 100 -9.86 1.99 -0.55
C LEU A 100 -10.92 1.13 0.16
N GLY A 101 -11.17 1.47 1.44
CA GLY A 101 -12.32 0.99 2.22
C GLY A 101 -12.04 -0.15 3.20
N SER A 102 -10.85 -0.76 3.17
CA SER A 102 -10.54 -1.92 4.03
C SER A 102 -10.54 -1.61 5.53
N LEU A 103 -10.22 -0.35 5.88
CA LEU A 103 -10.16 0.18 7.24
C LEU A 103 -11.54 0.57 7.79
N LEU A 104 -12.54 0.78 6.91
CA LEU A 104 -13.86 1.27 7.29
C LEU A 104 -14.76 0.12 7.78
N PRO A 105 -15.65 0.36 8.75
CA PRO A 105 -16.72 -0.59 9.10
C PRO A 105 -17.82 -0.53 8.03
N LEU A 106 -17.78 -1.43 7.05
CA LEU A 106 -18.54 -1.26 5.80
C LEU A 106 -20.05 -1.38 5.96
N THR A 107 -20.49 -2.28 6.84
CA THR A 107 -21.91 -2.52 7.12
C THR A 107 -22.61 -1.26 7.63
N THR A 108 -21.93 -0.48 8.46
CA THR A 108 -22.45 0.78 9.01
C THR A 108 -22.19 1.97 8.08
N TYR A 109 -21.07 1.95 7.35
CA TYR A 109 -20.69 3.04 6.45
C TYR A 109 -21.49 3.07 5.15
N PHE A 110 -21.93 1.91 4.65
CA PHE A 110 -22.72 1.77 3.42
C PHE A 110 -24.12 1.22 3.71
N ALA A 111 -25.12 2.09 3.74
CA ALA A 111 -26.53 1.70 3.79
C ALA A 111 -26.99 1.18 2.42
N LEU A 112 -26.59 -0.04 2.06
CA LEU A 112 -26.80 -0.61 0.73
C LEU A 112 -28.29 -0.90 0.43
N PRO A 113 -28.81 -0.47 -0.73
CA PRO A 113 -30.11 -0.91 -1.23
C PRO A 113 -30.22 -2.45 -1.28
N PRO A 114 -31.43 -3.04 -1.13
CA PRO A 114 -31.62 -4.49 -1.05
C PRO A 114 -30.99 -5.27 -2.22
N HIS A 115 -31.00 -4.69 -3.42
CA HIS A 115 -30.51 -5.31 -4.65
C HIS A 115 -29.04 -4.99 -4.97
N CYS A 116 -28.41 -4.09 -4.21
CA CYS A 116 -27.04 -3.63 -4.45
C CYS A 116 -26.01 -4.52 -3.77
N HIS A 117 -24.96 -4.90 -4.50
CA HIS A 117 -23.78 -5.58 -3.97
C HIS A 117 -22.61 -4.61 -3.86
N LEU A 118 -21.80 -4.75 -2.82
CA LEU A 118 -20.57 -4.00 -2.59
C LEU A 118 -19.38 -4.95 -2.71
N HIS A 119 -18.46 -4.67 -3.62
CA HIS A 119 -17.19 -5.40 -3.73
C HIS A 119 -16.04 -4.52 -3.27
N ILE A 120 -15.08 -5.07 -2.54
CA ILE A 120 -13.92 -4.32 -2.05
C ILE A 120 -12.65 -5.10 -2.35
N ILE A 121 -11.74 -4.39 -3.00
CA ILE A 121 -10.41 -4.88 -3.36
C ILE A 121 -9.43 -3.81 -2.90
N ASP A 122 -8.74 -4.08 -1.79
CA ASP A 122 -7.91 -3.08 -1.12
C ASP A 122 -6.72 -3.73 -0.40
N SER A 123 -5.53 -3.15 -0.62
CA SER A 123 -4.26 -3.62 -0.04
C SER A 123 -4.03 -3.09 1.37
N HIS A 124 -4.77 -2.07 1.83
CA HIS A 124 -4.52 -1.47 3.15
C HIS A 124 -4.78 -2.48 4.29
N ARG A 125 -3.91 -2.46 5.30
CA ARG A 125 -3.98 -3.28 6.53
C ARG A 125 -3.77 -2.39 7.76
N PRO A 126 -4.27 -2.79 8.95
CA PRO A 126 -5.11 -3.97 9.22
C PRO A 126 -6.53 -3.82 8.68
N TRP A 127 -7.17 -4.94 8.30
CA TRP A 127 -8.58 -4.95 7.94
C TRP A 127 -9.47 -4.61 9.13
N ASN A 128 -10.62 -3.98 8.87
CA ASN A 128 -11.67 -3.95 9.88
C ASN A 128 -12.21 -5.38 10.08
N LEU A 129 -12.12 -5.90 11.31
CA LEU A 129 -12.49 -7.29 11.63
C LEU A 129 -13.97 -7.59 11.38
N GLN A 130 -14.85 -6.58 11.49
CA GLN A 130 -16.27 -6.74 11.17
C GLN A 130 -16.46 -7.07 9.68
N ASN A 131 -15.62 -6.53 8.80
CA ASN A 131 -15.67 -6.82 7.37
C ASN A 131 -15.24 -8.25 7.04
N LEU A 132 -14.39 -8.86 7.87
CA LEU A 132 -13.90 -10.22 7.63
C LEU A 132 -14.80 -11.28 8.28
N PHE A 133 -15.25 -11.02 9.51
CA PHE A 133 -15.85 -12.05 10.36
C PHE A 133 -17.33 -11.80 10.66
N GLY A 134 -17.79 -10.55 10.61
CA GLY A 134 -19.16 -10.18 11.00
C GLY A 134 -20.19 -10.16 9.86
N LEU A 135 -19.78 -10.51 8.64
CA LEU A 135 -20.69 -10.56 7.50
C LEU A 135 -21.43 -11.91 7.51
N ASP A 136 -22.44 -12.03 8.35
CA ASP A 136 -23.28 -13.24 8.44
C ASP A 136 -24.17 -13.43 7.20
N PHE A 137 -24.42 -14.69 6.86
CA PHE A 137 -25.17 -15.10 5.69
C PHE A 137 -26.50 -15.71 6.11
N VAL A 138 -27.62 -15.05 5.81
CA VAL A 138 -28.95 -15.67 5.81
C VAL A 138 -29.35 -15.86 4.36
N VAL A 139 -29.59 -17.10 3.93
CA VAL A 139 -30.26 -17.35 2.64
C VAL A 139 -31.73 -17.54 2.96
N ASN A 140 -32.59 -16.76 2.31
CA ASN A 140 -34.01 -17.03 2.38
C ASN A 140 -34.35 -18.30 1.58
N ASP A 141 -35.52 -18.88 1.83
CA ASP A 141 -35.99 -20.10 1.15
C ASP A 141 -36.01 -20.00 -0.39
N ASP A 142 -35.97 -18.80 -0.96
CA ASP A 142 -35.92 -18.51 -2.40
C ASP A 142 -34.50 -18.54 -3.00
N GLY A 143 -33.45 -18.83 -2.21
CA GLY A 143 -32.06 -18.83 -2.67
C GLY A 143 -31.44 -17.43 -2.80
N GLU A 144 -32.15 -16.38 -2.41
CA GLU A 144 -31.63 -15.01 -2.32
C GLU A 144 -30.98 -14.78 -0.95
N ALA A 145 -29.76 -14.24 -0.96
CA ALA A 145 -29.08 -13.82 0.25
C ALA A 145 -29.80 -12.61 0.85
N VAL A 146 -30.29 -12.76 2.07
CA VAL A 146 -30.88 -11.69 2.89
C VAL A 146 -29.95 -11.41 4.08
N GLY A 147 -29.71 -10.14 4.36
CA GLY A 147 -28.70 -9.70 5.35
C GLY A 147 -27.42 -9.14 4.73
N ASP A 148 -26.33 -9.16 5.51
CA ASP A 148 -25.02 -8.56 5.18
C ASP A 148 -24.21 -9.35 4.14
N GLY A 149 -24.76 -10.44 3.60
CA GLY A 149 -24.21 -11.21 2.47
C GLY A 149 -24.11 -10.47 1.12
N ARG A 150 -24.30 -9.14 1.13
CA ARG A 150 -24.19 -8.23 -0.04
C ARG A 150 -22.83 -7.55 -0.13
N ILE A 151 -22.00 -7.65 0.92
CA ILE A 151 -20.63 -7.12 0.95
C ILE A 151 -19.66 -8.26 0.64
N TRP A 152 -18.81 -8.07 -0.35
CA TRP A 152 -17.90 -9.07 -0.91
C TRP A 152 -16.47 -8.53 -0.78
N VAL A 153 -15.72 -9.07 0.18
CA VAL A 153 -14.32 -8.72 0.44
C VAL A 153 -13.43 -9.68 -0.35
N TRP A 154 -12.50 -9.14 -1.13
CA TRP A 154 -11.54 -9.93 -1.88
C TRP A 154 -10.30 -10.15 -1.01
N GLY A 155 -10.16 -11.36 -0.46
CA GLY A 155 -9.02 -11.76 0.35
C GLY A 155 -7.81 -12.10 -0.51
N ASP A 156 -6.62 -12.00 0.06
CA ASP A 156 -5.34 -12.32 -0.58
C ASP A 156 -4.63 -13.53 0.06
N GLY A 157 -5.30 -14.19 1.01
CA GLY A 157 -4.80 -15.36 1.74
C GLY A 157 -4.22 -15.01 3.11
N GLU A 158 -3.90 -13.74 3.40
CA GLU A 158 -3.40 -13.31 4.72
C GLU A 158 -4.43 -13.54 5.83
N GLU A 159 -5.73 -13.58 5.50
CA GLU A 159 -6.82 -13.87 6.44
C GLU A 159 -6.65 -15.21 7.15
N ASN A 160 -5.98 -16.18 6.52
CA ASN A 160 -5.79 -17.52 7.07
C ASN A 160 -4.89 -17.49 8.31
N GLY A 161 -3.98 -16.51 8.38
CA GLY A 161 -3.15 -16.26 9.57
C GLY A 161 -3.92 -15.63 10.75
N LEU A 162 -5.16 -15.19 10.56
CA LEU A 162 -5.94 -14.48 11.58
C LEU A 162 -6.85 -15.38 12.42
N ALA A 163 -6.68 -16.71 12.37
CA ALA A 163 -7.53 -17.67 13.10
C ALA A 163 -7.66 -17.37 14.61
N ASN A 164 -6.56 -16.96 15.27
CA ASN A 164 -6.58 -16.63 16.71
C ASN A 164 -7.27 -15.29 17.00
N VAL A 165 -7.15 -14.34 16.08
CA VAL A 165 -7.86 -13.04 16.15
C VAL A 165 -9.35 -13.26 15.92
N LYS A 166 -9.72 -14.08 14.93
CA LYS A 166 -11.09 -14.49 14.65
C LYS A 166 -11.78 -15.10 15.87
N LYS A 167 -11.17 -16.12 16.49
CA LYS A 167 -11.69 -16.73 17.73
C LYS A 167 -11.95 -15.72 18.83
N SER A 168 -11.06 -14.72 18.96
CA SER A 168 -11.19 -13.70 20.00
C SER A 168 -12.28 -12.68 19.68
N TRP A 169 -12.42 -12.33 18.40
CA TRP A 169 -13.49 -11.46 17.93
C TRP A 169 -14.86 -12.13 18.10
N GLU A 170 -15.01 -13.39 17.67
CA GLU A 170 -16.26 -14.16 17.83
C GLU A 170 -16.66 -14.32 19.31
N ALA A 171 -15.68 -14.57 20.19
CA ALA A 171 -15.92 -14.68 21.64
C ALA A 171 -16.43 -13.36 22.25
N LEU A 172 -15.99 -12.20 21.76
CA LEU A 172 -16.45 -10.91 22.28
C LEU A 172 -17.80 -10.47 21.68
N GLU A 173 -18.07 -10.82 20.42
CA GLU A 173 -19.26 -10.38 19.70
C GLU A 173 -20.50 -11.23 20.04
N TYR A 174 -20.35 -12.56 20.06
CA TYR A 174 -21.48 -13.49 20.15
C TYR A 174 -21.70 -14.09 21.53
N GLU A 175 -20.73 -14.00 22.45
CA GLU A 175 -20.92 -14.49 23.81
C GLU A 175 -21.62 -13.44 24.69
N PRO A 176 -22.60 -13.82 25.54
CA PRO A 176 -23.42 -12.87 26.28
C PRO A 176 -22.61 -11.93 27.18
N SER A 177 -22.73 -10.61 26.97
CA SER A 177 -22.13 -9.58 27.81
C SER A 177 -23.16 -8.98 28.80
N ASP A 178 -22.73 -8.67 30.03
CA ASP A 178 -23.55 -8.13 31.15
C ASP A 178 -24.16 -6.72 30.90
N SER A 179 -24.25 -6.23 29.66
CA SER A 179 -24.72 -4.86 29.36
C SER A 179 -26.22 -4.78 29.06
N GLY A 180 -27.04 -5.25 30.01
CA GLY A 180 -28.50 -5.19 29.90
C GLY A 180 -29.22 -5.11 31.26
N SER A 181 -29.51 -3.87 31.68
CA SER A 181 -30.41 -3.42 32.76
C SER A 181 -29.87 -3.32 34.19
N ASP A 182 -29.60 -2.07 34.59
CA ASP A 182 -29.75 -1.57 35.95
C ASP A 182 -31.21 -1.70 36.39
N THR A 183 -31.47 -2.43 37.47
CA THR A 183 -32.40 -2.18 38.59
C THR A 183 -32.88 -3.52 39.16
N GLU A 184 -32.23 -3.97 40.23
CA GLU A 184 -32.89 -4.17 41.52
C GLU A 184 -31.79 -4.33 42.57
N SER A 185 -31.95 -3.57 43.65
CA SER A 185 -31.30 -3.78 44.93
C SER A 185 -31.52 -5.24 45.36
N ASP A 186 -30.49 -5.90 45.89
CA ASP A 186 -30.54 -6.43 47.25
C ASP A 186 -29.18 -7.03 47.60
N GLY A 187 -28.55 -6.44 48.62
CA GLY A 187 -27.29 -6.90 49.15
C GLY A 187 -27.46 -8.10 50.05
N GLU A 188 -26.51 -9.03 49.99
CA GLU A 188 -26.00 -9.72 51.17
C GLU A 188 -24.49 -9.93 51.01
N SER A 189 -23.78 -9.55 52.05
CA SER A 189 -22.37 -9.82 52.30
C SER A 189 -22.17 -11.25 52.77
N ASP A 190 -21.17 -11.96 52.25
CA ASP A 190 -20.35 -12.93 53.01
C ASP A 190 -19.15 -13.29 52.11
N SER A 191 -17.96 -12.77 52.42
CA SER A 191 -16.97 -13.28 53.38
C SER A 191 -15.97 -14.21 52.68
N GLU A 192 -14.72 -13.76 52.70
CA GLU A 192 -13.49 -14.35 52.17
C GLU A 192 -13.27 -15.80 52.60
N GLU A 193 -12.86 -16.67 51.67
CA GLU A 193 -11.86 -17.71 51.94
C GLU A 193 -10.94 -17.82 50.71
N GLU A 194 -9.69 -17.40 50.90
CA GLU A 194 -8.56 -17.67 50.01
C GLU A 194 -8.15 -19.14 50.20
N ASP A 195 -8.08 -19.91 49.13
CA ASP A 195 -7.27 -21.14 49.09
C ASP A 195 -6.36 -21.06 47.87
N ASN A 196 -5.08 -20.83 48.16
CA ASN A 196 -3.96 -21.00 47.24
C ASN A 196 -3.67 -22.49 47.10
N GLU A 197 -3.72 -23.02 45.89
CA GLU A 197 -2.94 -24.21 45.53
C GLU A 197 -2.13 -23.87 44.28
N ASP A 198 -0.82 -23.80 44.51
CA ASP A 198 0.24 -23.71 43.52
C ASP A 198 0.18 -24.92 42.58
N ASP A 199 0.33 -24.70 41.28
CA ASP A 199 0.97 -25.67 40.39
C ASP A 199 1.80 -24.88 39.37
N GLU A 200 3.11 -24.90 39.63
CA GLU A 200 4.18 -24.49 38.72
C GLU A 200 4.27 -25.51 37.59
N ASP A 201 4.15 -25.08 36.33
CA ASP A 201 4.69 -25.82 35.19
C ASP A 201 5.37 -24.82 34.24
N GLU A 202 6.64 -24.54 34.53
CA GLU A 202 7.63 -24.12 33.54
C GLU A 202 8.10 -25.35 32.77
N GLU A 203 7.91 -25.43 31.45
CA GLU A 203 8.91 -26.07 30.58
C GLU A 203 9.00 -25.30 29.25
N ASN A 204 10.18 -24.71 29.05
CA ASN A 204 10.66 -24.08 27.82
C ASN A 204 11.34 -25.13 26.93
N ASP A 205 11.13 -24.95 25.63
CA ASP A 205 12.05 -25.03 24.50
C ASP A 205 12.89 -26.31 24.22
N ASP A 206 12.69 -26.78 22.98
CA ASP A 206 13.69 -27.10 21.95
C ASP A 206 14.89 -27.99 22.33
N ASP A 207 15.02 -29.15 21.68
CA ASP A 207 15.92 -29.25 20.53
C ASP A 207 15.94 -30.64 19.88
N ASP A 208 16.26 -30.55 18.60
CA ASP A 208 16.62 -31.54 17.58
C ASP A 208 17.57 -32.67 18.05
N GLU A 209 17.38 -33.87 17.50
CA GLU A 209 18.40 -34.64 16.76
C GLU A 209 17.93 -36.08 16.58
N GLY A 210 17.84 -36.49 15.32
CA GLY A 210 17.56 -37.86 14.92
C GLY A 210 18.80 -38.75 14.98
N GLU A 211 18.61 -39.99 15.42
CA GLU A 211 19.39 -41.15 15.00
C GLU A 211 18.45 -42.36 14.96
N GLU A 212 18.16 -42.82 13.75
CA GLU A 212 17.54 -44.13 13.50
C GLU A 212 18.65 -45.18 13.57
N ASP A 213 18.48 -46.17 14.44
CA ASP A 213 19.22 -47.43 14.32
C ASP A 213 18.29 -48.64 14.44
N GLU A 214 18.72 -49.66 13.72
CA GLU A 214 17.94 -50.69 13.05
C GLU A 214 17.33 -51.79 13.93
N GLU A 215 16.44 -52.51 13.26
CA GLU A 215 16.29 -53.97 13.28
C GLU A 215 15.36 -54.64 14.31
N SER A 216 14.20 -55.02 13.75
CA SER A 216 13.83 -56.42 13.51
C SER A 216 12.81 -57.06 14.45
N GLY A 217 11.90 -57.81 13.82
CA GLY A 217 11.44 -59.07 14.40
C GLY A 217 9.99 -59.15 14.87
N ALA A 218 9.09 -59.27 13.90
CA ALA A 218 8.15 -60.39 13.80
C ALA A 218 7.03 -60.62 14.86
N ILE A 219 5.80 -60.58 14.31
CA ILE A 219 4.76 -61.63 14.37
C ILE A 219 3.74 -61.60 15.53
N GLU A 220 2.52 -61.25 15.11
CA GLU A 220 1.20 -61.85 15.36
C GLU A 220 0.63 -62.01 16.78
N GLY A 221 -0.67 -61.69 16.88
CA GLY A 221 -1.62 -62.63 17.47
C GLY A 221 -2.50 -62.13 18.61
N GLU A 222 -3.65 -61.58 18.23
CA GLU A 222 -4.98 -61.78 18.83
C GLU A 222 -5.19 -61.83 20.35
N ALA A 223 -6.02 -60.88 20.79
CA ALA A 223 -7.15 -61.02 21.71
C ALA A 223 -7.44 -62.41 22.32
N SER A 224 -7.55 -62.47 23.65
CA SER A 224 -8.86 -62.50 24.34
C SER A 224 -8.77 -63.03 25.78
N GLU A 225 -9.40 -62.23 26.67
CA GLU A 225 -10.23 -62.56 27.82
C GLU A 225 -9.96 -63.72 28.82
N ARG A 226 -10.45 -63.43 30.03
CA ARG A 226 -10.91 -64.30 31.14
C ARG A 226 -9.81 -64.53 32.21
N ARG A 227 -10.05 -64.33 33.51
CA ARG A 227 -11.29 -64.52 34.26
C ARG A 227 -11.17 -63.99 35.71
N ARG A 228 -12.23 -63.32 36.15
CA ARG A 228 -12.56 -62.87 37.51
C ARG A 228 -12.66 -64.00 38.56
N LYS A 229 -12.43 -63.65 39.84
CA LYS A 229 -13.08 -64.25 41.04
C LYS A 229 -13.31 -63.14 42.08
N ARG A 230 -14.53 -62.62 42.22
CA ARG A 230 -15.59 -62.95 43.23
C ARG A 230 -15.27 -62.47 44.66
N ARG A 231 -16.10 -61.64 45.32
CA ARG A 231 -17.42 -61.96 45.95
C ARG A 231 -18.15 -60.63 46.33
N LYS A 232 -19.43 -60.42 45.97
CA LYS A 232 -20.73 -60.67 46.70
C LYS A 232 -21.02 -59.55 47.74
N GLY A 233 -21.96 -58.61 47.56
CA GLY A 233 -23.45 -58.68 47.49
C GLY A 233 -24.02 -58.37 48.90
N SER A 234 -25.08 -57.60 49.19
CA SER A 234 -26.18 -56.97 48.44
C SER A 234 -26.95 -55.99 49.39
N THR A 235 -27.52 -54.91 48.84
CA THR A 235 -28.75 -54.14 49.20
C THR A 235 -29.22 -53.95 50.66
N GLU A 236 -29.37 -52.69 51.10
CA GLU A 236 -30.68 -52.03 51.36
C GLU A 236 -30.57 -50.52 51.73
N GLU A 237 -31.53 -49.74 51.23
CA GLU A 237 -32.15 -48.51 51.78
C GLU A 237 -31.37 -47.18 51.99
N GLY A 238 -31.57 -46.25 51.05
CA GLY A 238 -32.31 -45.00 51.28
C GLY A 238 -31.80 -43.96 52.29
N LYS A 239 -31.21 -42.87 51.78
CA LYS A 239 -31.59 -41.50 52.16
C LYS A 239 -31.17 -40.47 51.11
N LYS A 240 -32.18 -39.91 50.45
CA LYS A 240 -32.14 -38.76 49.54
C LYS A 240 -31.47 -37.57 50.25
N LYS A 241 -30.33 -37.09 49.73
CA LYS A 241 -29.99 -35.66 49.79
C LYS A 241 -30.34 -35.10 48.42
N ARG A 242 -31.53 -34.52 48.32
CA ARG A 242 -31.96 -33.68 47.20
C ARG A 242 -30.98 -32.51 47.11
N ARG A 243 -29.97 -32.60 46.24
CA ARG A 243 -29.31 -31.41 45.71
C ARG A 243 -30.15 -31.01 44.50
N ARG A 244 -30.81 -29.86 44.64
CA ARG A 244 -31.78 -29.33 43.69
C ARG A 244 -31.15 -29.32 42.29
N GLU A 245 -31.84 -29.96 41.35
CA GLU A 245 -31.82 -29.57 39.95
C GLU A 245 -32.42 -28.15 39.92
N ASP A 246 -31.59 -27.13 40.12
CA ASP A 246 -31.91 -25.82 39.59
C ASP A 246 -31.41 -25.84 38.15
N GLY A 247 -32.39 -25.91 37.24
CA GLY A 247 -32.19 -25.80 35.81
C GLY A 247 -31.68 -24.41 35.48
N ASP A 248 -30.36 -24.26 35.55
CA ASP A 248 -29.68 -23.08 35.08
C ASP A 248 -29.06 -23.35 33.72
N ASP A 249 -29.92 -23.38 32.71
CA ASP A 249 -29.54 -23.31 31.29
C ASP A 249 -29.09 -21.87 30.93
N ARG A 250 -28.34 -21.23 31.84
CA ARG A 250 -27.72 -19.92 31.61
C ARG A 250 -26.42 -20.18 30.85
N PRO A 251 -26.21 -19.56 29.68
CA PRO A 251 -24.97 -19.72 28.93
C PRO A 251 -23.78 -19.43 29.85
N ARG A 252 -22.82 -20.37 29.90
CA ARG A 252 -21.61 -20.24 30.71
C ARG A 252 -20.89 -18.97 30.27
N ARG A 253 -20.91 -17.97 31.15
CA ARG A 253 -20.34 -16.64 30.92
C ARG A 253 -18.83 -16.74 30.84
N LEU A 254 -18.19 -15.98 29.94
CA LEU A 254 -16.73 -15.87 29.93
C LEU A 254 -16.25 -15.25 31.25
N PRO A 255 -15.27 -15.87 31.92
CA PRO A 255 -14.57 -15.21 33.02
C PRO A 255 -13.97 -13.88 32.55
N ARG A 256 -13.99 -12.85 33.41
CA ARG A 256 -13.46 -11.52 33.08
C ARG A 256 -12.05 -11.56 32.51
N ALA A 257 -11.15 -12.32 33.15
CA ALA A 257 -9.77 -12.49 32.67
C ALA A 257 -9.68 -13.05 31.24
N VAL A 258 -10.57 -13.96 30.85
CA VAL A 258 -10.62 -14.52 29.49
C VAL A 258 -11.13 -13.49 28.49
N ARG A 259 -12.15 -12.71 28.88
CA ARG A 259 -12.67 -11.60 28.08
C ARG A 259 -11.61 -10.53 27.86
N ASP A 260 -10.89 -10.15 28.91
CA ASP A 260 -9.81 -9.16 28.86
C ASP A 260 -8.68 -9.66 27.94
N ALA A 261 -8.32 -10.94 28.01
CA ALA A 261 -7.34 -11.53 27.11
C ALA A 261 -7.76 -11.50 25.63
N HIS A 262 -9.06 -11.72 25.35
CA HIS A 262 -9.60 -11.58 23.99
C HIS A 262 -9.60 -10.12 23.51
N TYR A 263 -9.98 -9.19 24.38
CA TYR A 263 -9.96 -7.75 24.10
C TYR A 263 -8.53 -7.27 23.78
N ASP A 264 -7.56 -7.64 24.62
CA ASP A 264 -6.15 -7.34 24.41
C ASP A 264 -5.63 -7.85 23.06
N ARG A 265 -6.05 -9.05 22.62
CA ARG A 265 -5.62 -9.59 21.34
C ARG A 265 -6.16 -8.78 20.16
N ILE A 266 -7.42 -8.35 20.22
CA ILE A 266 -8.02 -7.50 19.19
C ILE A 266 -7.38 -6.11 19.20
N GLN A 267 -7.14 -5.56 20.39
CA GLN A 267 -6.46 -4.28 20.54
C GLN A 267 -5.07 -4.32 19.92
N ARG A 268 -4.25 -5.35 20.22
CA ARG A 268 -2.92 -5.56 19.60
C ARG A 268 -2.97 -5.64 18.08
N TYR A 269 -4.05 -6.20 17.51
CA TYR A 269 -4.22 -6.27 16.05
C TYR A 269 -4.36 -4.87 15.44
N TYR A 270 -5.26 -4.04 15.97
CA TYR A 270 -5.46 -2.67 15.48
C TYR A 270 -4.28 -1.74 15.81
N GLU A 271 -3.61 -1.93 16.94
CA GLU A 271 -2.43 -1.16 17.36
C GLU A 271 -1.13 -1.59 16.67
N SER A 272 -1.15 -2.65 15.85
CA SER A 272 0.04 -3.15 15.16
C SER A 272 0.63 -2.16 14.16
N GLY A 273 -0.14 -1.14 13.77
CA GLY A 273 0.21 -0.13 12.77
C GLY A 273 -0.24 -0.53 11.37
N THR A 274 -0.29 0.45 10.47
CA THR A 274 -0.71 0.23 9.10
C THR A 274 0.38 -0.39 8.24
N SER A 275 -0.03 -1.26 7.32
CA SER A 275 0.83 -1.88 6.31
C SER A 275 0.05 -2.10 5.02
N SER A 276 0.69 -2.69 4.01
CA SER A 276 0.07 -3.10 2.75
C SER A 276 0.19 -4.61 2.58
N GLY A 277 -0.89 -5.26 2.14
CA GLY A 277 -0.89 -6.64 1.65
C GLY A 277 -0.69 -6.69 0.13
N MET A 278 -1.25 -7.71 -0.50
CA MET A 278 -1.20 -7.89 -1.96
C MET A 278 -1.73 -6.67 -2.70
N SER A 279 -1.06 -6.27 -3.79
CA SER A 279 -1.52 -5.18 -4.66
C SER A 279 -2.89 -5.47 -5.27
N VAL A 280 -3.74 -4.44 -5.36
CA VAL A 280 -5.08 -4.54 -5.95
C VAL A 280 -5.01 -4.90 -7.43
N ALA A 281 -4.05 -4.34 -8.16
CA ALA A 281 -3.82 -4.69 -9.57
C ALA A 281 -3.33 -6.15 -9.71
N GLN A 282 -2.53 -6.66 -8.77
CA GLN A 282 -2.11 -8.05 -8.73
C GLN A 282 -3.31 -8.99 -8.48
N THR A 283 -4.19 -8.67 -7.53
CA THR A 283 -5.44 -9.41 -7.29
C THR A 283 -6.30 -9.52 -8.54
N LEU A 284 -6.45 -8.41 -9.29
CA LEU A 284 -7.21 -8.40 -10.55
C LEU A 284 -6.49 -9.11 -11.69
N TYR A 285 -5.16 -9.15 -11.71
CA TYR A 285 -4.39 -9.96 -12.65
C TYR A 285 -4.60 -11.45 -12.38
N LEU A 286 -4.60 -11.89 -11.11
CA LEU A 286 -4.94 -13.27 -10.76
C LEU A 286 -6.33 -13.66 -11.25
N LEU A 287 -7.31 -12.76 -11.11
CA LEU A 287 -8.63 -12.95 -11.73
C LEU A 287 -8.51 -13.13 -13.25
N ALA A 288 -7.78 -12.25 -13.95
CA ALA A 288 -7.60 -12.34 -15.40
C ALA A 288 -6.95 -13.67 -15.83
N THR A 289 -6.01 -14.19 -15.06
CA THR A 289 -5.37 -15.50 -15.30
C THR A 289 -6.38 -16.64 -15.21
N VAL A 290 -7.21 -16.68 -14.16
CA VAL A 290 -8.23 -17.74 -14.00
C VAL A 290 -9.37 -17.61 -15.02
N LEU A 291 -9.65 -16.39 -15.50
CA LEU A 291 -10.58 -16.18 -16.61
C LEU A 291 -9.97 -16.53 -17.98
N GLU A 292 -8.70 -16.99 -18.04
CA GLU A 292 -7.95 -17.28 -19.26
C GLU A 292 -7.82 -16.07 -20.21
N ARG A 293 -7.75 -14.86 -19.63
CA ARG A 293 -7.68 -13.58 -20.35
C ARG A 293 -6.42 -12.79 -20.05
N ALA A 294 -5.45 -13.40 -19.37
CA ALA A 294 -4.16 -12.79 -19.10
C ALA A 294 -3.36 -12.58 -20.39
N ASP A 295 -2.87 -11.36 -20.59
CA ASP A 295 -1.99 -10.96 -21.69
C ASP A 295 -0.82 -10.10 -21.17
N ASN A 296 0.12 -9.76 -22.06
CA ASN A 296 1.29 -8.94 -21.71
C ASN A 296 0.89 -7.53 -21.25
N ASP A 297 -0.25 -6.99 -21.67
CA ASP A 297 -0.66 -5.65 -21.29
C ASP A 297 -1.17 -5.63 -19.84
N LEU A 298 -1.99 -6.60 -19.45
CA LEU A 298 -2.45 -6.79 -18.08
C LEU A 298 -1.30 -7.20 -17.15
N LEU A 299 -0.41 -8.08 -17.60
CA LEU A 299 0.78 -8.48 -16.83
C LEU A 299 1.69 -7.28 -16.59
N TRP A 300 1.88 -6.41 -17.59
CA TRP A 300 2.66 -5.20 -17.39
C TRP A 300 2.07 -4.29 -16.31
N LEU A 301 0.74 -4.12 -16.27
CA LEU A 301 0.09 -3.31 -15.23
C LEU A 301 0.29 -3.91 -13.83
N ALA A 302 0.23 -5.23 -13.69
CA ALA A 302 0.52 -5.93 -12.43
C ALA A 302 2.00 -5.82 -12.02
N ILE A 303 2.93 -5.90 -12.98
CA ILE A 303 4.36 -5.68 -12.74
C ILE A 303 4.60 -4.24 -12.22
N LEU A 304 3.95 -3.25 -12.83
CA LEU A 304 4.09 -1.86 -12.37
C LEU A 304 3.58 -1.67 -10.93
N SER A 305 2.53 -2.38 -10.53
CA SER A 305 1.97 -2.22 -9.18
C SER A 305 2.86 -2.81 -8.09
N ILE A 306 3.42 -4.02 -8.29
CA ILE A 306 4.39 -4.61 -7.35
C ILE A 306 5.68 -3.78 -7.30
N THR A 307 6.10 -3.23 -8.43
CA THR A 307 7.28 -2.36 -8.52
C THR A 307 7.02 -1.06 -7.76
N HIS A 308 5.81 -0.50 -7.85
CA HIS A 308 5.40 0.65 -7.04
C HIS A 308 5.42 0.35 -5.54
N GLN A 309 4.83 -0.78 -5.10
CA GLN A 309 4.85 -1.16 -3.69
C GLN A 309 6.29 -1.30 -3.16
N TYR A 310 7.20 -1.87 -3.94
CA TYR A 310 8.61 -2.00 -3.56
C TYR A 310 9.33 -0.66 -3.47
N ILE A 311 9.24 0.19 -4.52
CA ILE A 311 9.91 1.50 -4.54
C ILE A 311 9.34 2.46 -3.48
N ALA A 312 8.06 2.34 -3.16
CA ALA A 312 7.39 3.13 -2.11
C ALA A 312 7.63 2.57 -0.69
N SER A 313 8.44 1.52 -0.52
CA SER A 313 8.70 0.85 0.76
C SER A 313 7.41 0.37 1.45
N LYS A 314 6.45 -0.16 0.68
CA LYS A 314 5.23 -0.80 1.17
C LYS A 314 5.40 -2.29 1.42
N ILE A 315 6.27 -2.94 0.64
CA ILE A 315 6.67 -4.34 0.78
C ILE A 315 8.19 -4.43 0.91
N ASP A 316 8.69 -5.46 1.58
CA ASP A 316 10.12 -5.73 1.68
C ASP A 316 10.69 -6.40 0.42
N ARG A 317 12.00 -6.63 0.47
CA ARG A 317 12.77 -7.28 -0.59
C ARG A 317 12.29 -8.70 -0.86
N ASP A 318 12.08 -9.50 0.18
CA ASP A 318 11.78 -10.92 0.07
C ASP A 318 10.41 -11.10 -0.57
N GLN A 319 9.42 -10.33 -0.12
CA GLN A 319 8.08 -10.33 -0.69
C GLN A 319 8.09 -9.89 -2.17
N TYR A 320 8.88 -8.87 -2.52
CA TYR A 320 9.02 -8.45 -3.92
C TYR A 320 9.66 -9.54 -4.78
N GLU A 321 10.69 -10.24 -4.31
CA GLU A 321 11.35 -11.32 -5.06
C GLU A 321 10.42 -12.52 -5.28
N VAL A 322 9.57 -12.86 -4.32
CA VAL A 322 8.53 -13.88 -4.49
C VAL A 322 7.59 -13.49 -5.64
N TYR A 323 7.07 -12.26 -5.65
CA TYR A 323 6.18 -11.81 -6.73
C TYR A 323 6.90 -11.68 -8.08
N HIS A 324 8.17 -11.25 -8.07
CA HIS A 324 9.01 -11.23 -9.28
C HIS A 324 9.19 -12.63 -9.88
N GLY A 325 9.42 -13.65 -9.04
CA GLY A 325 9.51 -15.05 -9.47
C GLY A 325 8.23 -15.51 -10.16
N LEU A 326 7.07 -15.28 -9.55
CA LEU A 326 5.76 -15.62 -10.14
C LEU A 326 5.52 -14.93 -11.49
N PHE A 327 5.87 -13.64 -11.61
CA PHE A 327 5.72 -12.92 -12.87
C PHE A 327 6.77 -13.30 -13.91
N THR A 328 7.94 -13.78 -13.51
CA THR A 328 8.94 -14.33 -14.43
C THR A 328 8.39 -15.54 -15.18
N ASP A 329 7.67 -16.42 -14.47
CA ASP A 329 7.01 -17.58 -15.08
C ASP A 329 5.90 -17.15 -16.04
N GLU A 330 5.10 -16.15 -15.67
CA GLU A 330 4.06 -15.58 -16.55
C GLU A 330 4.64 -14.89 -17.79
N VAL A 331 5.75 -14.16 -17.66
CA VAL A 331 6.50 -13.57 -18.79
C VAL A 331 6.97 -14.68 -19.74
N ALA A 332 7.49 -15.78 -19.21
CA ALA A 332 7.90 -16.92 -20.02
C ALA A 332 6.71 -17.59 -20.73
N ARG A 333 5.56 -17.71 -20.04
CA ARG A 333 4.32 -18.28 -20.58
C ARG A 333 3.73 -17.43 -21.71
N LEU A 334 3.68 -16.11 -21.55
CA LEU A 334 3.01 -15.20 -22.48
C LEU A 334 3.87 -14.80 -23.69
N ASN A 335 5.19 -14.74 -23.54
CA ASN A 335 6.11 -14.41 -24.63
C ASN A 335 6.55 -15.64 -25.45
N ALA A 336 5.76 -16.72 -25.47
CA ALA A 336 6.13 -17.97 -26.13
C ALA A 336 6.55 -17.73 -27.60
N GLU A 337 7.86 -17.77 -27.87
CA GLU A 337 8.39 -17.54 -29.21
C GLU A 337 8.42 -18.83 -30.04
N PRO A 338 8.04 -18.79 -31.32
CA PRO A 338 8.36 -19.87 -32.25
C PRO A 338 9.89 -19.94 -32.44
N LEU A 339 10.47 -21.16 -32.45
CA LEU A 339 11.92 -21.37 -32.61
C LEU A 339 12.49 -20.58 -33.81
N GLY A 340 13.31 -19.56 -33.54
CA GLY A 340 13.94 -18.72 -34.57
C GLY A 340 14.82 -17.60 -33.99
N THR A 341 15.60 -16.94 -34.85
CA THR A 341 16.41 -15.77 -34.46
C THR A 341 15.52 -14.53 -34.34
N LYS A 342 15.49 -13.88 -33.17
CA LYS A 342 14.77 -12.61 -32.94
C LYS A 342 15.19 -11.54 -33.95
N MET A 343 14.35 -11.28 -34.95
CA MET A 343 14.47 -10.10 -35.79
C MET A 343 13.84 -8.90 -35.08
N PRO A 344 14.42 -7.69 -35.18
CA PRO A 344 13.81 -6.47 -34.66
C PRO A 344 12.40 -6.27 -35.25
N ASN A 345 11.39 -6.18 -34.39
CA ASN A 345 9.99 -6.08 -34.78
C ASN A 345 9.42 -4.71 -34.35
N PRO A 346 8.86 -3.90 -35.27
CA PRO A 346 8.17 -2.65 -34.93
C PRO A 346 7.00 -2.82 -33.96
N ASP A 347 6.37 -4.00 -33.94
CA ASP A 347 5.22 -4.32 -33.10
C ASP A 347 5.62 -5.08 -31.83
N ASP A 348 6.91 -5.12 -31.50
CA ASP A 348 7.39 -5.76 -30.28
C ASP A 348 6.86 -5.05 -29.03
N ARG A 349 6.00 -5.75 -28.29
CA ARG A 349 5.43 -5.35 -26.99
C ARG A 349 5.78 -6.33 -25.89
N SER A 350 6.78 -7.19 -26.13
CA SER A 350 7.19 -8.21 -25.17
C SER A 350 7.73 -7.59 -23.88
N ILE A 351 7.58 -8.35 -22.81
CA ILE A 351 8.18 -8.06 -21.51
C ILE A 351 9.46 -8.91 -21.39
N ALA A 352 10.53 -8.33 -20.88
CA ALA A 352 11.79 -9.03 -20.67
C ALA A 352 12.28 -8.84 -19.23
N ASN A 353 12.86 -9.90 -18.67
CA ASN A 353 13.58 -9.84 -17.40
C ASN A 353 14.78 -8.89 -17.52
N SER A 354 15.02 -8.12 -16.47
CA SER A 354 16.13 -7.17 -16.41
C SER A 354 16.68 -7.07 -15.00
N GLU A 355 17.98 -6.81 -14.88
CA GLU A 355 18.59 -6.36 -13.63
C GLU A 355 18.58 -4.83 -13.58
N GLU A 356 17.99 -4.27 -12.54
CA GLU A 356 17.86 -2.83 -12.35
C GLU A 356 18.77 -2.32 -11.25
N LEU A 357 19.42 -1.20 -11.49
CA LEU A 357 20.19 -0.51 -10.45
C LEU A 357 19.23 0.27 -9.55
N ARG A 358 19.56 0.39 -8.26
CA ARG A 358 18.89 1.31 -7.30
C ARG A 358 19.16 2.81 -7.62
N PHE A 359 19.52 3.12 -8.86
CA PHE A 359 19.76 4.46 -9.34
C PHE A 359 18.46 5.05 -9.92
N MET A 360 18.10 6.23 -9.43
CA MET A 360 16.90 6.93 -9.86
C MET A 360 16.96 7.26 -11.35
N LEU A 361 15.98 6.75 -12.12
CA LEU A 361 15.79 7.05 -13.55
C LEU A 361 17.07 6.91 -14.40
N PHE A 362 17.89 5.89 -14.13
CA PHE A 362 19.25 5.76 -14.67
C PHE A 362 19.35 5.95 -16.20
N ARG A 363 18.38 5.42 -16.95
CA ARG A 363 18.33 5.50 -18.42
C ARG A 363 17.94 6.89 -18.96
N HIS A 364 17.49 7.79 -18.09
CA HIS A 364 16.99 9.12 -18.43
C HIS A 364 17.87 10.25 -17.88
N TRP A 365 18.76 9.93 -16.94
CA TRP A 365 19.79 10.83 -16.43
C TRP A 365 21.14 10.62 -17.13
N ASN A 366 22.15 11.37 -16.71
CA ASN A 366 23.53 10.93 -16.77
C ASN A 366 23.87 10.10 -15.51
N LEU A 367 24.95 9.31 -15.55
CA LEU A 367 25.31 8.43 -14.43
C LEU A 367 25.53 9.21 -13.13
N TYR A 368 26.21 10.35 -13.18
CA TYR A 368 26.50 11.16 -12.00
C TYR A 368 25.22 11.65 -11.33
N ASP A 369 24.28 12.18 -12.10
CA ASP A 369 23.02 12.72 -11.58
C ASP A 369 22.06 11.61 -11.14
N ALA A 370 22.02 10.47 -11.83
CA ALA A 370 21.24 9.32 -11.37
C ALA A 370 21.67 8.91 -9.95
N MET A 371 22.99 8.79 -9.72
CA MET A 371 23.55 8.49 -8.41
C MET A 371 23.30 9.61 -7.40
N LEU A 372 23.43 10.87 -7.81
CA LEU A 372 23.19 12.03 -6.95
C LEU A 372 21.73 12.11 -6.46
N HIS A 373 20.80 11.61 -7.28
CA HIS A 373 19.37 11.68 -7.00
C HIS A 373 18.79 10.39 -6.39
N SER A 374 19.63 9.47 -5.92
CA SER A 374 19.20 8.18 -5.37
C SER A 374 19.27 8.18 -3.84
N GLY A 375 18.15 7.83 -3.17
CA GLY A 375 18.08 7.72 -1.71
C GLY A 375 19.09 6.71 -1.14
N TYR A 376 19.25 5.57 -1.82
CA TYR A 376 20.23 4.54 -1.44
C TYR A 376 21.67 5.06 -1.41
N VAL A 377 22.10 5.75 -2.47
CA VAL A 377 23.43 6.35 -2.56
C VAL A 377 23.60 7.46 -1.52
N ALA A 378 22.52 8.19 -1.22
CA ALA A 378 22.53 9.25 -0.23
C ALA A 378 22.94 8.72 1.16
N SER A 379 22.32 7.64 1.66
CA SER A 379 22.62 7.13 3.02
C SER A 379 24.11 6.78 3.19
N ARG A 380 24.68 6.06 2.22
CA ARG A 380 26.02 5.46 2.31
C ARG A 380 27.15 6.46 2.05
N MET A 381 26.88 7.47 1.23
CA MET A 381 27.92 8.40 0.76
C MET A 381 27.77 9.83 1.27
N GLY A 382 26.61 10.22 1.81
CA GLY A 382 26.39 11.56 2.33
C GLY A 382 26.39 12.64 1.25
N ILE A 383 25.82 12.34 0.07
CA ILE A 383 25.95 13.13 -1.17
C ILE A 383 25.35 14.56 -1.10
N TRP A 384 24.53 14.85 -0.10
CA TRP A 384 24.06 16.22 0.15
C TRP A 384 25.23 17.15 0.50
N ARG A 385 26.31 16.65 1.09
CA ARG A 385 27.52 17.42 1.44
C ARG A 385 28.59 17.38 0.35
N GLU A 386 29.41 18.42 0.28
CA GLU A 386 30.56 18.48 -0.62
C GLU A 386 31.53 17.29 -0.45
N LYS A 387 31.78 16.86 0.79
CA LYS A 387 32.62 15.68 1.08
C LYS A 387 32.04 14.40 0.47
N GLY A 388 30.73 14.21 0.52
CA GLY A 388 30.05 13.06 -0.08
C GLY A 388 30.12 13.10 -1.60
N ARG A 389 29.95 14.27 -2.21
CA ARG A 389 30.12 14.47 -3.65
C ARG A 389 31.55 14.17 -4.12
N LYS A 390 32.56 14.53 -3.34
CA LYS A 390 33.97 14.15 -3.57
C LYS A 390 34.18 12.63 -3.45
N LYS A 391 33.54 11.97 -2.47
CA LYS A 391 33.55 10.50 -2.34
C LYS A 391 32.95 9.82 -3.57
N LEU A 392 31.83 10.34 -4.09
CA LEU A 392 31.18 9.86 -5.31
C LEU A 392 32.07 10.03 -6.55
N GLN A 393 32.68 11.20 -6.72
CA GLN A 393 33.66 11.42 -7.80
C GLN A 393 34.87 10.46 -7.69
N GLY A 394 35.34 10.21 -6.46
CA GLY A 394 36.40 9.24 -6.20
C GLY A 394 36.03 7.80 -6.58
N LEU A 395 34.78 7.38 -6.32
CA LEU A 395 34.25 6.08 -6.76
C LEU A 395 34.28 5.96 -8.29
N LEU A 396 33.76 6.96 -9.00
CA LEU A 396 33.77 6.99 -10.47
C LEU A 396 35.18 6.94 -11.04
N ALA A 397 36.10 7.72 -10.45
CA ALA A 397 37.50 7.72 -10.84
C ALA A 397 38.19 6.36 -10.60
N LYS A 398 37.88 5.69 -9.48
CA LYS A 398 38.41 4.36 -9.16
C LYS A 398 37.90 3.27 -10.12
N MET A 399 36.68 3.40 -10.63
CA MET A 399 36.16 2.54 -11.70
C MET A 399 36.85 2.76 -13.05
N GLY A 400 37.57 3.88 -13.21
CA GLY A 400 38.26 4.26 -14.44
C GLY A 400 37.41 5.13 -15.38
N PHE A 401 36.31 5.70 -14.89
CA PHE A 401 35.46 6.57 -15.69
C PHE A 401 35.81 8.03 -15.46
N SER A 402 35.94 8.80 -16.55
CA SER A 402 36.12 10.25 -16.44
C SER A 402 34.81 10.91 -16.02
N LEU A 403 34.90 11.98 -15.22
CA LEU A 403 33.71 12.72 -14.78
C LEU A 403 32.90 13.25 -15.98
N GLN A 404 33.58 13.67 -17.05
CA GLN A 404 32.93 14.14 -18.27
C GLN A 404 32.09 13.05 -18.93
N GLN A 405 32.58 11.81 -19.01
CA GLN A 405 31.79 10.67 -19.52
C GLN A 405 30.59 10.39 -18.62
N CYS A 406 30.76 10.43 -17.29
CA CYS A 406 29.66 10.20 -16.35
C CYS A 406 28.58 11.29 -16.36
N GLN A 407 28.89 12.48 -16.89
CA GLN A 407 27.97 13.62 -17.03
C GLN A 407 27.28 13.68 -18.40
N GLN A 408 27.63 12.78 -19.34
CA GLN A 408 26.90 12.65 -20.59
C GLN A 408 25.55 11.96 -20.36
N ALA A 409 24.51 12.47 -21.02
CA ALA A 409 23.19 11.86 -20.99
C ALA A 409 23.28 10.38 -21.41
N TYR A 410 22.54 9.50 -20.73
CA TYR A 410 22.62 8.06 -20.95
C TYR A 410 22.51 7.67 -22.42
N ALA A 411 21.64 8.30 -23.22
CA ALA A 411 21.52 8.03 -24.65
C ALA A 411 22.84 8.20 -25.42
N HIS A 412 23.65 9.19 -25.05
CA HIS A 412 24.92 9.54 -25.71
C HIS A 412 26.17 9.02 -24.98
N MET A 413 25.99 8.41 -23.82
CA MET A 413 27.07 7.84 -23.03
C MET A 413 27.71 6.66 -23.78
N ASP A 414 29.04 6.59 -23.68
CA ASP A 414 29.87 5.56 -24.32
C ASP A 414 29.36 4.15 -24.03
N MET A 415 29.27 3.32 -25.08
CA MET A 415 28.80 1.94 -24.98
C MET A 415 29.74 1.08 -24.13
N ASP A 416 31.04 1.36 -24.16
CA ASP A 416 31.99 0.63 -23.32
C ASP A 416 31.75 0.94 -21.84
N LEU A 417 31.42 2.19 -21.50
CA LEU A 417 31.03 2.55 -20.13
C LEU A 417 29.76 1.80 -19.73
N LYS A 418 28.72 1.81 -20.56
CA LYS A 418 27.44 1.10 -20.26
C LYS A 418 27.64 -0.40 -20.03
N ARG A 419 28.46 -1.05 -20.88
CA ARG A 419 28.72 -2.49 -20.82
C ARG A 419 29.51 -2.91 -19.58
N HIS A 420 30.52 -2.12 -19.21
CA HIS A 420 31.39 -2.46 -18.09
C HIS A 420 30.89 -1.93 -16.73
N LEU A 421 29.93 -0.99 -16.73
CA LEU A 421 29.43 -0.37 -15.51
C LEU A 421 28.94 -1.39 -14.46
N PRO A 422 28.09 -2.39 -14.79
CA PRO A 422 27.64 -3.37 -13.79
C PRO A 422 28.80 -4.11 -13.13
N SER A 423 29.68 -4.73 -13.93
CA SER A 423 30.86 -5.44 -13.43
C SER A 423 31.80 -4.55 -12.59
N LYS A 424 31.96 -3.27 -12.96
CA LYS A 424 32.77 -2.32 -12.19
C LYS A 424 32.12 -1.94 -10.88
N LEU A 425 30.80 -1.79 -10.85
CA LEU A 425 30.05 -1.53 -9.62
C LEU A 425 30.17 -2.71 -8.66
N ASP A 426 30.00 -3.94 -9.14
CA ASP A 426 30.10 -5.15 -8.30
C ASP A 426 31.47 -5.26 -7.62
N GLY A 427 32.55 -4.92 -8.34
CA GLY A 427 33.90 -5.00 -7.80
C GLY A 427 34.31 -3.86 -6.86
N ILE A 428 33.79 -2.64 -7.04
CA ILE A 428 34.33 -1.43 -6.39
C ILE A 428 33.33 -0.79 -5.43
N ALA A 429 32.03 -0.83 -5.74
CA ALA A 429 31.00 -0.18 -4.93
C ALA A 429 30.90 -0.71 -3.48
N PRO A 430 31.11 -2.02 -3.19
CA PRO A 430 31.12 -2.52 -1.81
C PRO A 430 32.15 -1.83 -0.92
N GLU A 431 33.32 -1.43 -1.45
CA GLU A 431 34.33 -0.69 -0.68
C GLU A 431 33.84 0.68 -0.20
N TYR A 432 32.81 1.23 -0.86
CA TYR A 432 32.21 2.51 -0.51
C TYR A 432 30.98 2.36 0.40
N GLY A 433 30.61 1.12 0.74
CA GLY A 433 29.42 0.76 1.52
C GLY A 433 28.17 0.54 0.67
N LEU A 434 28.29 0.53 -0.66
CA LEU A 434 27.18 0.28 -1.58
C LEU A 434 27.13 -1.23 -1.88
N VAL A 435 26.36 -1.96 -1.06
CA VAL A 435 26.05 -3.39 -1.26
C VAL A 435 24.70 -3.54 -1.96
N GLU A 436 24.43 -4.68 -2.60
CA GLU A 436 23.10 -4.96 -3.19
C GLU A 436 22.55 -3.83 -4.07
N LEU A 437 23.39 -3.32 -4.97
CA LEU A 437 23.04 -2.18 -5.81
C LEU A 437 22.02 -2.51 -6.90
N SER A 438 21.87 -3.79 -7.24
CA SER A 438 20.92 -4.25 -8.24
C SER A 438 19.77 -5.05 -7.63
N TYR A 439 18.69 -5.13 -8.39
CA TYR A 439 17.56 -6.00 -8.12
C TYR A 439 16.95 -6.55 -9.41
N PRO A 440 16.35 -7.74 -9.38
CA PRO A 440 15.65 -8.28 -10.52
C PRO A 440 14.36 -7.48 -10.76
N SER A 441 14.05 -7.21 -12.02
CA SER A 441 12.90 -6.45 -12.45
C SER A 441 12.54 -6.79 -13.88
N PHE A 442 11.75 -5.92 -14.52
CA PHE A 442 11.26 -6.10 -15.88
C PHE A 442 11.41 -4.83 -16.71
N THR A 443 11.57 -5.03 -18.02
CA THR A 443 11.46 -3.99 -19.03
C THR A 443 10.41 -4.37 -20.06
N ARG A 444 9.74 -3.38 -20.66
CA ARG A 444 8.78 -3.59 -21.74
C ARG A 444 9.26 -2.96 -23.03
N ALA A 445 9.14 -3.72 -24.12
CA ALA A 445 9.42 -3.25 -25.48
C ALA A 445 8.26 -2.39 -26.01
N TYR A 446 8.60 -1.41 -26.85
CA TYR A 446 7.64 -0.52 -27.54
C TYR A 446 7.99 -0.40 -29.02
N GLY A 447 8.49 -1.49 -29.60
CA GLY A 447 9.03 -1.53 -30.96
C GLY A 447 10.14 -0.51 -31.18
N PHE A 448 9.99 0.31 -32.22
CA PHE A 448 10.93 1.40 -32.53
C PHE A 448 10.51 2.76 -31.99
N THR A 449 9.40 2.86 -31.27
CA THR A 449 8.87 4.13 -30.75
C THR A 449 9.71 4.64 -29.59
N LEU A 450 10.17 3.73 -28.74
CA LEU A 450 10.99 4.00 -27.57
C LEU A 450 11.93 2.81 -27.33
N ALA A 451 13.10 3.08 -26.76
CA ALA A 451 13.88 2.01 -26.13
C ALA A 451 13.04 1.31 -25.05
N SER A 452 13.38 0.07 -24.71
CA SER A 452 12.64 -0.65 -23.67
C SER A 452 12.58 0.17 -22.38
N LEU A 453 11.37 0.32 -21.82
CA LEU A 453 11.13 1.10 -20.62
C LEU A 453 11.18 0.18 -19.40
N SER A 454 11.93 0.56 -18.38
CA SER A 454 11.98 -0.15 -17.10
C SER A 454 10.65 0.01 -16.34
N ALA A 455 10.25 -1.01 -15.60
CA ALA A 455 9.08 -0.94 -14.72
C ALA A 455 9.24 0.19 -13.70
N ALA A 456 10.43 0.33 -13.10
CA ALA A 456 10.71 1.38 -12.13
C ALA A 456 10.59 2.78 -12.75
N ASP A 457 11.15 2.98 -13.94
CA ASP A 457 11.09 4.26 -14.66
C ASP A 457 9.64 4.62 -15.03
N ALA A 458 8.85 3.64 -15.46
CA ALA A 458 7.43 3.83 -15.76
C ALA A 458 6.61 4.22 -14.51
N VAL A 459 6.82 3.54 -13.38
CA VAL A 459 6.17 3.88 -12.09
C VAL A 459 6.51 5.31 -11.68
N GLU A 460 7.78 5.71 -11.78
CA GLU A 460 8.21 7.07 -11.46
C GLU A 460 7.51 8.13 -12.34
N GLY A 461 7.34 7.82 -13.63
CA GLY A 461 6.57 8.65 -14.55
C GLY A 461 5.08 8.75 -14.20
N LEU A 462 4.46 7.65 -13.74
CA LEU A 462 3.05 7.65 -13.30
C LEU A 462 2.84 8.41 -11.99
N CYS A 463 3.71 8.20 -11.00
CA CYS A 463 3.73 8.97 -9.75
C CYS A 463 3.80 10.48 -10.05
N ALA A 464 4.68 10.89 -10.96
CA ALA A 464 4.83 12.29 -11.32
C ALA A 464 3.57 12.91 -11.94
N LEU A 465 2.82 12.14 -12.76
CA LEU A 465 1.56 12.60 -13.31
C LEU A 465 0.48 12.75 -12.23
N LEU A 466 0.37 11.77 -11.33
CA LEU A 466 -0.59 11.84 -10.21
C LEU A 466 -0.29 13.03 -9.28
N GLU A 467 0.99 13.27 -8.99
CA GLU A 467 1.43 14.34 -8.08
C GLU A 467 1.34 15.74 -8.69
N ALA A 468 1.74 15.90 -9.96
CA ALA A 468 2.04 17.23 -10.51
C ALA A 468 1.69 17.43 -11.99
N ALA A 469 0.80 16.62 -12.59
CA ALA A 469 0.35 16.89 -13.96
C ALA A 469 -0.36 18.25 -14.07
N LYS A 470 -1.21 18.58 -13.10
CA LYS A 470 -1.88 19.88 -12.89
C LYS A 470 -1.79 20.29 -11.41
N GLY A 471 -2.25 21.50 -11.09
CA GLY A 471 -2.30 22.04 -9.72
C GLY A 471 -1.03 22.75 -9.27
N VAL A 472 0.15 22.27 -9.69
CA VAL A 472 1.44 22.92 -9.39
C VAL A 472 2.18 23.26 -10.69
N ARG A 473 2.67 24.49 -10.80
CA ARG A 473 3.50 24.91 -11.93
C ARG A 473 4.95 24.50 -11.68
N LEU A 474 5.45 23.56 -12.47
CA LEU A 474 6.85 23.12 -12.44
C LEU A 474 7.58 23.53 -13.72
N GLU A 475 8.86 23.84 -13.56
CA GLU A 475 9.77 24.11 -14.66
C GLU A 475 10.66 22.90 -14.91
N ILE A 476 10.56 22.35 -16.12
CA ILE A 476 11.34 21.22 -16.58
C ILE A 476 12.52 21.74 -17.40
N GLU A 477 13.69 21.19 -17.14
CA GLU A 477 14.88 21.45 -17.94
C GLU A 477 14.70 20.97 -19.40
N LYS A 478 14.98 21.83 -20.37
CA LYS A 478 15.06 21.41 -21.78
C LYS A 478 16.36 20.66 -21.99
N GLU A 479 16.29 19.52 -22.68
CA GLU A 479 17.43 18.66 -23.03
C GLU A 479 18.70 19.49 -23.36
N GLY A 480 19.74 19.34 -22.53
CA GLY A 480 20.96 20.13 -22.53
C GLY A 480 22.09 19.38 -21.83
N GLY A 481 23.34 19.79 -22.06
CA GLY A 481 24.52 19.13 -21.50
C GLY A 481 25.12 19.87 -20.30
N ARG A 482 25.61 19.12 -19.30
CA ARG A 482 26.51 19.63 -18.25
C ARG A 482 27.96 19.44 -18.70
N ASN A 483 28.56 20.47 -19.29
CA ASN A 483 29.99 20.44 -19.66
C ASN A 483 30.87 20.84 -18.46
N GLY A 484 30.94 19.97 -17.43
CA GLY A 484 31.87 20.14 -16.31
C GLY A 484 31.45 21.17 -15.25
N GLY A 485 30.16 21.45 -15.10
CA GLY A 485 29.65 22.44 -14.14
C GLY A 485 28.19 22.82 -14.38
N GLU A 486 27.86 24.09 -14.12
CA GLU A 486 26.52 24.68 -14.18
C GLU A 486 25.71 24.28 -15.43
N TRP A 487 24.39 24.13 -15.26
CA TRP A 487 23.47 23.79 -16.33
C TRP A 487 23.33 24.94 -17.33
N PHE A 488 23.70 24.72 -18.59
CA PHE A 488 23.60 25.71 -19.67
C PHE A 488 22.31 25.59 -20.51
N GLY A 489 21.35 24.75 -20.09
CA GLY A 489 20.07 24.58 -20.78
C GLY A 489 18.98 25.53 -20.29
N GLY A 490 18.03 25.89 -21.16
CA GLY A 490 16.84 26.64 -20.75
C GLY A 490 15.84 25.75 -19.98
N THR A 491 14.97 26.36 -19.17
CA THR A 491 13.80 25.68 -18.60
C THR A 491 12.57 25.90 -19.48
N ARG A 492 11.56 25.04 -19.34
CA ARG A 492 10.21 25.23 -19.88
C ARG A 492 9.19 24.87 -18.81
N ALA A 493 8.05 25.57 -18.80
CA ALA A 493 6.93 25.13 -17.98
C ALA A 493 6.43 23.75 -18.44
N TRP A 494 6.11 22.89 -17.48
CA TRP A 494 5.40 21.65 -17.74
C TRP A 494 3.99 21.94 -18.26
N THR A 495 3.57 21.19 -19.28
CA THR A 495 2.23 21.22 -19.86
C THR A 495 1.86 19.81 -20.31
N VAL A 496 0.59 19.44 -20.09
CA VAL A 496 0.07 18.09 -20.37
C VAL A 496 -0.24 17.87 -21.87
N GLY A 497 -0.36 18.93 -22.67
CA GLY A 497 -0.67 18.88 -24.12
C GLY A 497 0.51 19.16 -25.06
N ARG A 498 0.26 19.15 -26.38
CA ARG A 498 1.22 19.64 -27.37
C ARG A 498 1.33 21.16 -27.24
N PRO A 499 2.52 21.77 -27.40
CA PRO A 499 2.68 23.23 -27.38
C PRO A 499 1.86 23.98 -28.43
N GLU A 500 1.32 23.27 -29.45
CA GLU A 500 0.52 23.85 -30.54
C GLU A 500 -0.97 23.99 -30.17
N ASP A 501 -1.50 23.18 -29.25
CA ASP A 501 -2.93 23.24 -28.87
C ASP A 501 -3.29 24.54 -28.11
N ASP A 502 -2.30 25.20 -27.50
CA ASP A 502 -2.45 26.51 -26.84
C ASP A 502 -2.36 27.71 -27.81
N LYS A 503 -1.99 27.48 -29.08
CA LYS A 503 -1.87 28.56 -30.09
C LYS A 503 -3.07 28.72 -30.99
N GLU A 504 -4.00 27.76 -31.03
CA GLU A 504 -5.13 27.80 -31.96
C GLU A 504 -6.38 28.53 -31.45
N ASN A 505 -6.37 29.10 -30.23
CA ASN A 505 -7.51 29.88 -29.72
C ASN A 505 -7.13 31.17 -29.00
N VAL A 506 -6.24 31.96 -29.60
CA VAL A 506 -6.16 33.39 -29.27
C VAL A 506 -6.46 34.17 -30.54
N ASP A 507 -7.73 34.50 -30.74
CA ASP A 507 -8.16 35.48 -31.73
C ASP A 507 -7.48 36.82 -31.41
N PRO A 508 -6.60 37.36 -32.27
CA PRO A 508 -5.93 38.64 -32.02
C PRO A 508 -6.86 39.86 -32.20
N GLN A 509 -8.12 39.65 -32.59
CA GLN A 509 -9.07 40.71 -32.94
C GLN A 509 -10.50 40.43 -32.44
N GLY A 510 -10.65 40.23 -31.13
CA GLY A 510 -11.95 40.22 -30.45
C GLY A 510 -12.36 41.62 -29.98
N HIS A 511 -13.25 42.28 -30.73
CA HIS A 511 -13.92 43.51 -30.33
C HIS A 511 -14.59 43.39 -28.96
N ALA A 512 -14.44 44.43 -28.15
CA ALA A 512 -15.20 44.61 -26.92
C ALA A 512 -16.66 44.96 -27.27
N ASP A 513 -17.51 43.95 -27.36
CA ASP A 513 -18.96 44.13 -27.25
C ASP A 513 -19.47 43.34 -26.06
N GLY A 514 -20.10 44.07 -25.14
CA GLY A 514 -20.68 43.53 -23.92
C GLY A 514 -21.95 42.75 -24.23
N GLU A 515 -21.93 41.46 -23.92
CA GLU A 515 -23.14 40.70 -23.64
C GLU A 515 -23.00 40.08 -22.25
N GLU A 516 -23.87 40.53 -21.34
CA GLU A 516 -24.11 39.90 -20.04
C GLU A 516 -24.73 38.52 -20.25
N GLY A 517 -23.88 37.54 -20.55
CA GLY A 517 -24.22 36.13 -20.58
C GLY A 517 -23.85 35.47 -19.26
N THR A 518 -24.86 34.99 -18.54
CA THR A 518 -24.81 34.20 -17.30
C THR A 518 -23.56 33.31 -17.23
N GLN A 519 -22.58 33.71 -16.42
CA GLN A 519 -21.40 32.88 -16.12
C GLN A 519 -21.85 31.64 -15.34
N VAL A 520 -22.13 30.55 -16.06
CA VAL A 520 -22.07 29.21 -15.48
C VAL A 520 -20.62 29.03 -15.02
N LYS A 521 -20.35 29.23 -13.72
CA LYS A 521 -19.08 28.86 -13.11
C LYS A 521 -18.83 27.39 -13.45
N LYS A 522 -17.94 27.10 -14.42
CA LYS A 522 -17.39 25.75 -14.60
C LYS A 522 -16.85 25.36 -13.23
N LYS A 523 -17.47 24.37 -12.57
CA LYS A 523 -16.91 23.75 -11.36
C LYS A 523 -15.49 23.36 -11.74
N GLU A 524 -14.51 24.06 -11.17
CA GLU A 524 -13.11 23.74 -11.38
C GLU A 524 -12.91 22.31 -10.89
N GLN A 525 -12.67 21.39 -11.82
CA GLN A 525 -12.49 19.99 -11.50
C GLN A 525 -11.26 19.89 -10.60
N ALA A 526 -11.41 19.20 -9.46
CA ALA A 526 -10.33 19.07 -8.50
C ALA A 526 -9.08 18.47 -9.18
N TRP A 527 -7.91 19.05 -8.91
CA TRP A 527 -6.68 18.74 -9.63
C TRP A 527 -6.30 17.24 -9.54
N HIS A 528 -6.61 16.57 -8.42
CA HIS A 528 -6.32 15.14 -8.22
C HIS A 528 -7.15 14.25 -9.15
N VAL A 529 -8.42 14.61 -9.39
CA VAL A 529 -9.28 13.93 -10.37
C VAL A 529 -8.74 14.14 -11.79
N ALA A 530 -8.31 15.36 -12.11
CA ALA A 530 -7.75 15.64 -13.43
C ALA A 530 -6.42 14.89 -13.65
N ASN A 531 -5.55 14.84 -12.64
CA ASN A 531 -4.29 14.10 -12.68
C ASN A 531 -4.52 12.59 -12.82
N PHE A 532 -5.53 12.04 -12.13
CA PHE A 532 -5.91 10.63 -12.27
C PHE A 532 -6.21 10.26 -13.72
N TRP A 533 -7.05 11.03 -14.41
CA TRP A 533 -7.39 10.74 -15.81
C TRP A 533 -6.19 10.92 -16.76
N ILE A 534 -5.35 11.93 -16.53
CA ILE A 534 -4.11 12.12 -17.32
C ILE A 534 -3.18 10.91 -17.15
N ALA A 535 -3.01 10.42 -15.93
CA ALA A 535 -2.21 9.24 -15.65
C ALA A 535 -2.87 7.96 -16.23
N TYR A 536 -4.21 7.87 -16.20
CA TYR A 536 -4.97 6.74 -16.75
C TYR A 536 -4.77 6.64 -18.27
N ASP A 537 -4.83 7.78 -18.97
CA ASP A 537 -4.58 7.87 -20.41
C ASP A 537 -3.12 7.54 -20.74
N ALA A 538 -2.16 7.92 -19.87
CA ALA A 538 -0.74 7.62 -20.05
C ALA A 538 -0.42 6.11 -20.00
N LEU A 539 -1.31 5.27 -19.46
CA LEU A 539 -1.16 3.81 -19.51
C LEU A 539 -1.35 3.25 -20.93
N GLU A 540 -2.10 3.94 -21.79
CA GLU A 540 -2.24 3.61 -23.23
C GLU A 540 -1.30 4.45 -24.10
N ASP A 541 -1.07 5.72 -23.75
CA ASP A 541 -0.20 6.64 -24.49
C ASP A 541 1.24 6.66 -23.95
N ILE A 542 2.09 5.83 -24.55
CA ILE A 542 3.54 5.81 -24.27
C ILE A 542 4.22 7.17 -24.50
N GLY A 543 3.69 8.00 -25.40
CA GLY A 543 4.20 9.33 -25.67
C GLY A 543 4.01 10.26 -24.47
N LEU A 544 2.85 10.18 -23.81
CA LEU A 544 2.57 10.92 -22.57
C LEU A 544 3.40 10.39 -21.41
N LEU A 545 3.50 9.07 -21.23
CA LEU A 545 4.33 8.46 -20.19
C LEU A 545 5.82 8.84 -20.35
N ARG A 546 6.35 8.82 -21.57
CA ARG A 546 7.73 9.28 -21.83
C ARG A 546 7.92 10.76 -21.46
N LYS A 547 6.93 11.60 -21.76
CA LYS A 547 6.98 13.04 -21.44
C LYS A 547 6.92 13.30 -19.95
N SER A 548 6.36 12.41 -19.13
CA SER A 548 6.33 12.57 -17.68
C SER A 548 7.66 12.23 -17.00
N LEU A 549 8.60 11.53 -17.66
CA LEU A 549 9.90 11.22 -17.07
C LEU A 549 10.70 12.49 -16.70
N PRO A 550 10.82 13.52 -17.56
CA PRO A 550 11.38 14.82 -17.14
C PRO A 550 10.65 15.51 -15.97
N LEU A 551 9.33 15.31 -15.86
CA LEU A 551 8.56 15.80 -14.70
C LEU A 551 9.00 15.05 -13.43
N ALA A 552 9.10 13.73 -13.47
CA ALA A 552 9.60 12.91 -12.37
C ALA A 552 11.03 13.31 -11.95
N MET A 553 11.93 13.55 -12.92
CA MET A 553 13.28 14.06 -12.66
C MET A 553 13.25 15.41 -11.90
N THR A 554 12.34 16.30 -12.28
CA THR A 554 12.17 17.62 -11.65
C THR A 554 11.64 17.51 -10.22
N LEU A 555 10.70 16.59 -9.98
CA LEU A 555 10.20 16.28 -8.63
C LEU A 555 11.34 15.76 -7.72
N HIS A 556 12.13 14.80 -8.21
CA HIS A 556 13.27 14.27 -7.46
C HIS A 556 14.34 15.31 -7.14
N ARG A 557 14.64 16.21 -8.09
CA ARG A 557 15.53 17.37 -7.82
C ARG A 557 15.00 18.23 -6.68
N SER A 558 13.69 18.50 -6.69
CA SER A 558 13.05 19.35 -5.68
C SER A 558 13.09 18.69 -4.30
N ILE A 559 12.78 17.39 -4.22
CA ILE A 559 12.91 16.57 -3.00
C ILE A 559 14.33 16.66 -2.43
N ILE A 560 15.33 16.42 -3.27
CA ILE A 560 16.73 16.33 -2.80
C ILE A 560 17.30 17.70 -2.47
N ARG A 561 16.92 18.74 -3.22
CA ARG A 561 17.25 20.13 -2.89
C ARG A 561 16.71 20.50 -1.52
N GLN A 562 15.43 20.23 -1.28
CA GLN A 562 14.77 20.56 0.00
C GLN A 562 15.37 19.74 1.14
N GLY A 563 15.50 18.42 0.97
CA GLY A 563 16.07 17.53 1.97
C GLY A 563 17.53 17.86 2.30
N SER A 564 18.35 18.18 1.31
CA SER A 564 19.73 18.66 1.52
C SER A 564 19.74 19.94 2.32
N SER A 565 18.86 20.91 2.00
CA SER A 565 18.76 22.16 2.77
C SER A 565 18.37 21.90 4.23
N LEU A 566 17.49 20.94 4.52
CA LEU A 566 17.10 20.60 5.90
C LEU A 566 18.28 20.00 6.68
N LEU A 567 19.07 19.14 6.04
CA LEU A 567 20.24 18.49 6.65
C LEU A 567 21.41 19.45 6.86
N GLU A 568 21.62 20.40 5.95
CA GLU A 568 22.68 21.41 6.04
C GLU A 568 22.36 22.48 7.09
N LYS A 569 21.12 22.98 7.12
CA LYS A 569 20.66 23.97 8.11
C LYS A 569 20.45 23.36 9.49
N ASN A 570 20.51 22.03 9.61
CA ASN A 570 20.29 21.28 10.85
C ASN A 570 18.94 21.61 11.53
N THR A 571 17.88 21.76 10.71
CA THR A 571 16.52 22.13 11.16
C THR A 571 15.72 20.95 11.70
N ILE A 572 16.23 19.72 11.54
CA ILE A 572 15.62 18.50 12.06
C ILE A 572 15.80 18.47 13.59
N ARG A 573 14.68 18.50 14.30
CA ARG A 573 14.61 18.44 15.76
C ARG A 573 14.47 16.97 16.19
N PRO A 574 15.48 16.37 16.85
CA PRO A 574 15.33 15.04 17.42
C PRO A 574 14.47 15.14 18.68
N LEU A 575 13.30 14.50 18.67
CA LEU A 575 12.46 14.32 19.86
C LEU A 575 12.70 12.92 20.44
N ARG A 576 12.04 12.62 21.56
CA ARG A 576 12.23 11.36 22.28
C ARG A 576 11.87 10.13 21.45
N THR A 577 10.79 10.23 20.69
CA THR A 577 10.12 9.10 20.03
C THR A 577 10.21 9.17 18.51
N PHE A 578 10.30 10.37 17.92
CA PHE A 578 10.46 10.58 16.48
C PHE A 578 11.34 11.81 16.20
N ARG A 579 11.65 12.03 14.92
CA ARG A 579 12.40 13.19 14.45
C ARG A 579 11.46 14.12 13.70
N PHE A 580 11.48 15.40 14.05
CA PHE A 580 10.52 16.38 13.55
C PHE A 580 11.19 17.45 12.68
N CYS A 581 10.58 17.78 11.56
CA CYS A 581 10.91 18.99 10.81
C CYS A 581 9.67 19.64 10.20
N ALA A 582 9.72 20.96 10.03
CA ALA A 582 8.62 21.75 9.48
C ALA A 582 9.13 22.64 8.33
N LEU A 583 8.48 22.54 7.18
CA LEU A 583 8.67 23.39 6.01
C LEU A 583 7.72 24.57 6.13
N LYS A 584 8.29 25.77 6.33
CA LYS A 584 7.53 27.02 6.46
C LYS A 584 7.68 27.94 5.26
N GLU A 585 8.79 27.81 4.55
CA GLU A 585 9.18 28.66 3.43
C GLU A 585 10.05 27.86 2.46
N GLY A 586 10.02 28.24 1.19
CA GLY A 586 10.86 27.64 0.15
C GLY A 586 10.25 27.79 -1.25
N PRO A 587 11.07 27.68 -2.31
CA PRO A 587 10.60 27.80 -3.68
C PRO A 587 9.59 26.72 -4.08
N ASP A 588 9.67 25.55 -3.44
CA ASP A 588 8.83 24.37 -3.74
C ASP A 588 7.78 24.11 -2.65
N LEU A 589 7.47 25.08 -1.78
CA LEU A 589 6.58 24.86 -0.64
C LEU A 589 5.21 24.31 -1.07
N ARG A 590 4.65 24.87 -2.16
CA ARG A 590 3.38 24.41 -2.75
C ARG A 590 3.43 22.99 -3.28
N LEU A 591 4.60 22.53 -3.74
CA LEU A 591 4.78 21.15 -4.19
C LEU A 591 4.70 20.18 -3.00
N PHE A 592 5.33 20.53 -1.88
CA PHE A 592 5.31 19.72 -0.66
C PHE A 592 4.01 19.82 0.14
N ALA A 593 3.06 20.65 -0.29
CA ALA A 593 1.68 20.63 0.20
C ALA A 593 0.86 19.46 -0.40
N HIS A 594 1.45 18.65 -1.30
CA HIS A 594 0.89 17.39 -1.76
C HIS A 594 1.33 16.22 -0.85
N PRO A 595 0.41 15.34 -0.39
CA PRO A 595 0.73 14.20 0.48
C PRO A 595 1.86 13.32 -0.04
N SER A 596 1.71 12.80 -1.26
CA SER A 596 2.71 11.89 -1.83
C SER A 596 4.11 12.52 -1.93
N THR A 597 4.23 13.76 -2.40
CA THR A 597 5.54 14.42 -2.52
C THR A 597 6.17 14.70 -1.14
N LEU A 598 5.35 15.03 -0.14
CA LEU A 598 5.83 15.19 1.25
C LEU A 598 6.27 13.85 1.87
N SER A 599 5.51 12.78 1.65
CA SER A 599 5.89 11.41 2.06
C SER A 599 7.20 10.97 1.43
N ARG A 600 7.42 11.27 0.15
CA ARG A 600 8.68 10.96 -0.55
C ARG A 600 9.87 11.75 0.00
N LEU A 601 9.67 13.02 0.37
CA LEU A 601 10.69 13.78 1.10
C LEU A 601 10.99 13.16 2.47
N ALA A 602 9.95 12.74 3.21
CA ALA A 602 10.11 12.12 4.51
C ALA A 602 10.86 10.78 4.42
N LEU A 603 10.53 9.92 3.45
CA LEU A 603 11.23 8.66 3.16
C LEU A 603 12.68 8.91 2.73
N TRP A 604 12.93 9.90 1.87
CA TRP A 604 14.30 10.27 1.50
C TRP A 604 15.12 10.73 2.71
N LEU A 605 14.51 11.48 3.64
CA LEU A 605 15.16 11.90 4.88
C LEU A 605 15.49 10.69 5.76
N VAL A 606 14.58 9.72 5.89
CA VAL A 606 14.84 8.44 6.56
C VAL A 606 16.07 7.77 5.96
N ASP A 607 16.07 7.55 4.65
CA ASP A 607 17.17 6.88 3.96
C ASP A 607 18.47 7.64 4.13
N ALA A 608 18.49 8.93 3.81
CA ALA A 608 19.68 9.77 3.88
C ALA A 608 20.32 9.79 5.28
N THR A 609 19.55 9.55 6.34
CA THR A 609 20.06 9.70 7.72
C THR A 609 20.22 8.39 8.48
N ARG A 610 19.77 7.26 7.92
CA ARG A 610 19.80 5.91 8.50
C ARG A 610 21.15 5.56 9.12
N ASP A 611 22.20 5.51 8.31
CA ASP A 611 23.54 5.10 8.76
C ASP A 611 24.17 6.10 9.73
N ARG A 612 24.00 7.39 9.46
CA ARG A 612 24.59 8.47 10.27
C ARG A 612 24.10 8.42 11.71
N TRP A 613 22.81 8.15 11.92
CA TRP A 613 22.25 8.08 13.25
C TRP A 613 22.43 6.71 13.89
N ALA A 614 22.41 5.63 13.14
CA ALA A 614 22.83 4.32 13.65
C ALA A 614 24.24 4.38 14.26
N GLU A 615 25.21 4.99 13.57
CA GLU A 615 26.56 5.20 14.11
C GLU A 615 26.59 6.08 15.37
N LYS A 616 25.80 7.17 15.37
CA LYS A 616 25.76 8.12 16.49
C LYS A 616 25.14 7.48 17.73
N ASP A 617 24.07 6.70 17.56
CA ASP A 617 23.36 6.03 18.64
C ASP A 617 24.22 4.91 19.21
N ALA A 618 24.89 4.12 18.36
CA ALA A 618 25.88 3.12 18.77
C ALA A 618 27.01 3.72 19.62
N ARG A 619 27.56 4.88 19.23
CA ARG A 619 28.58 5.60 20.02
C ARG A 619 28.04 6.15 21.35
N SER A 620 26.73 6.39 21.44
CA SER A 620 26.08 6.89 22.65
C SER A 620 25.66 5.77 23.61
N GLY A 621 25.93 4.49 23.29
CA GLY A 621 25.48 3.35 24.10
C GLY A 621 23.96 3.15 24.13
N LYS A 622 23.21 3.92 23.34
CA LYS A 622 21.78 3.72 23.11
C LYS A 622 21.70 2.77 21.91
N GLY A 623 21.27 1.52 22.12
CA GLY A 623 21.09 0.57 21.02
C GLY A 623 20.39 1.24 19.83
N GLY A 624 20.88 1.01 18.61
CA GLY A 624 20.54 1.77 17.41
C GLY A 624 19.03 1.83 17.13
N ARG A 625 18.36 2.86 17.66
CA ARG A 625 16.93 3.07 17.48
C ARG A 625 16.70 3.81 16.17
N SER A 626 16.21 3.12 15.15
CA SER A 626 15.64 3.76 13.97
C SER A 626 14.36 4.50 14.37
N LEU A 627 14.50 5.77 14.77
CA LEU A 627 13.35 6.62 15.12
C LEU A 627 12.59 7.03 13.84
N PRO A 628 11.26 7.03 13.87
CA PRO A 628 10.43 7.53 12.77
C PRO A 628 10.63 9.03 12.50
N PHE A 629 10.11 9.51 11.38
CA PHE A 629 10.07 10.92 11.01
C PHE A 629 8.65 11.46 10.97
N VAL A 630 8.50 12.70 11.43
CA VAL A 630 7.31 13.51 11.22
C VAL A 630 7.74 14.77 10.47
N VAL A 631 7.15 14.99 9.30
CA VAL A 631 7.43 16.14 8.44
C VAL A 631 6.14 16.93 8.26
N ALA A 632 6.18 18.21 8.59
CA ALA A 632 5.06 19.13 8.39
C ALA A 632 5.39 20.12 7.25
N CYS A 633 4.44 20.40 6.37
CA CYS A 633 4.56 21.43 5.33
C CYS A 633 3.41 22.42 5.40
N LEU A 634 3.73 23.71 5.48
CA LEU A 634 2.73 24.77 5.49
C LEU A 634 2.05 24.87 4.11
N ASN A 635 0.72 24.77 4.10
CA ASN A 635 -0.12 25.18 2.99
C ASN A 635 -0.62 26.61 3.27
N GLU A 636 0.00 27.58 2.62
CA GLU A 636 -0.30 29.01 2.81
C GLU A 636 -1.73 29.36 2.40
N ASP A 637 -2.26 28.70 1.35
CA ASP A 637 -3.59 28.99 0.83
C ASP A 637 -4.69 28.51 1.79
N LYS A 638 -4.46 27.41 2.51
CA LYS A 638 -5.40 26.85 3.50
C LYS A 638 -5.15 27.33 4.94
N GLY A 639 -3.97 27.87 5.25
CA GLY A 639 -3.56 28.18 6.63
C GLY A 639 -3.39 26.94 7.52
N THR A 640 -3.08 25.79 6.92
CA THR A 640 -2.90 24.51 7.60
C THR A 640 -1.52 23.92 7.31
N TYR A 641 -1.02 23.05 8.17
CA TYR A 641 0.10 22.18 7.87
C TYR A 641 -0.40 20.82 7.43
N LEU A 642 0.12 20.33 6.30
CA LEU A 642 0.07 18.92 5.99
C LEU A 642 1.17 18.22 6.77
N VAL A 643 0.81 17.24 7.60
CA VAL A 643 1.73 16.49 8.45
C VAL A 643 1.75 15.04 7.99
N VAL A 644 2.95 14.52 7.75
CA VAL A 644 3.18 13.13 7.34
C VAL A 644 4.10 12.46 8.36
N GLY A 645 3.70 11.27 8.82
CA GLY A 645 4.50 10.41 9.67
C GLY A 645 5.02 9.19 8.90
N VAL A 646 6.33 8.97 8.85
CA VAL A 646 6.93 7.79 8.20
C VAL A 646 7.81 7.00 9.15
N THR A 647 7.70 5.67 9.09
CA THR A 647 8.52 4.73 9.86
C THR A 647 9.62 4.17 8.97
N GLY A 648 10.88 4.34 9.37
CA GLY A 648 12.02 3.79 8.66
C GLY A 648 12.50 2.46 9.25
N ALA A 649 12.65 1.43 8.42
CA ALA A 649 13.35 0.22 8.84
C ALA A 649 14.85 0.50 9.10
N PRO A 650 15.51 -0.27 9.99
CA PRO A 650 16.93 -0.11 10.29
C PRO A 650 17.81 -0.44 9.08
N GLU A 651 17.38 -1.41 8.28
CA GLU A 651 18.07 -1.83 7.06
C GLU A 651 17.36 -1.26 5.83
N PHE A 652 18.09 -1.12 4.73
CA PHE A 652 17.55 -0.60 3.48
C PHE A 652 16.87 -1.74 2.72
N GLY A 653 15.62 -1.56 2.32
CA GLY A 653 14.83 -2.59 1.63
C GLY A 653 13.83 -3.30 2.54
N ASP A 654 14.01 -3.22 3.84
CA ASP A 654 13.04 -3.68 4.83
C ASP A 654 11.90 -2.67 5.02
N VAL A 655 10.75 -3.17 5.48
CA VAL A 655 9.59 -2.34 5.84
C VAL A 655 9.22 -2.48 7.31
N ARG A 656 8.57 -1.44 7.84
CA ARG A 656 7.99 -1.44 9.20
C ARG A 656 6.59 -0.88 9.16
N LYS A 657 5.68 -1.51 9.89
CA LYS A 657 4.32 -1.03 10.08
C LYS A 657 4.31 0.39 10.65
N ASN A 658 3.45 1.23 10.10
CA ASN A 658 3.37 2.64 10.45
C ASN A 658 2.32 2.86 11.55
N LYS A 659 2.76 3.32 12.72
CA LYS A 659 1.87 3.54 13.87
C LYS A 659 1.29 4.95 13.94
N PHE A 660 1.66 5.85 13.02
CA PHE A 660 1.23 7.24 13.07
C PHE A 660 -0.26 7.44 12.82
N GLY A 661 -0.96 6.50 12.16
CA GLY A 661 -2.40 6.62 11.95
C GLY A 661 -3.19 6.84 13.24
N LEU A 662 -3.06 5.89 14.18
CA LEU A 662 -3.68 6.00 15.50
C LEU A 662 -3.06 7.11 16.35
N ALA A 663 -1.73 7.26 16.32
CA ALA A 663 -1.03 8.27 17.11
C ALA A 663 -1.44 9.70 16.72
N PHE A 664 -1.73 9.97 15.45
CA PHE A 664 -2.22 11.29 15.02
C PHE A 664 -3.66 11.54 15.47
N GLN A 665 -4.53 10.53 15.42
CA GLN A 665 -5.91 10.65 15.92
C GLN A 665 -5.92 10.96 17.42
N GLN A 666 -5.19 10.17 18.21
CA GLN A 666 -5.08 10.35 19.65
C GLN A 666 -4.44 11.71 20.00
N ALA A 667 -3.40 12.13 19.27
CA ALA A 667 -2.76 13.43 19.51
C ALA A 667 -3.69 14.60 19.18
N ALA A 668 -4.53 14.48 18.15
CA ALA A 668 -5.54 15.49 17.81
C ALA A 668 -6.62 15.60 18.89
N GLU A 669 -7.12 14.47 19.39
CA GLU A 669 -8.12 14.41 20.46
C GLU A 669 -7.61 15.02 21.77
N GLU A 670 -6.39 14.65 22.21
CA GLU A 670 -5.81 15.15 23.46
C GLU A 670 -5.41 16.63 23.40
N SER A 671 -4.86 17.07 22.27
CA SER A 671 -4.46 18.48 22.10
C SER A 671 -5.65 19.41 21.83
N GLY A 672 -6.81 18.85 21.45
CA GLY A 672 -7.94 19.62 20.93
C GLY A 672 -7.63 20.35 19.62
N ALA A 673 -6.58 19.93 18.90
CA ALA A 673 -6.15 20.56 17.67
C ALA A 673 -7.21 20.40 16.56
N GLY A 674 -7.41 21.45 15.76
CA GLY A 674 -8.20 21.36 14.54
C GLY A 674 -7.48 20.51 13.49
N ALA A 675 -7.63 19.19 13.56
CA ALA A 675 -7.04 18.22 12.65
C ALA A 675 -8.09 17.60 11.71
N LYS A 676 -7.71 17.34 10.46
CA LYS A 676 -8.53 16.68 9.44
C LYS A 676 -7.85 15.41 8.94
N HIS A 677 -8.49 14.26 9.19
CA HIS A 677 -8.08 12.94 8.70
C HIS A 677 -8.87 12.56 7.45
N ASP A 678 -8.57 13.22 6.33
CA ASP A 678 -9.34 13.07 5.08
C ASP A 678 -8.73 12.07 4.11
N MET A 679 -7.42 11.81 4.19
CA MET A 679 -6.71 10.97 3.24
C MET A 679 -6.88 9.49 3.58
N PHE A 680 -6.89 8.62 2.56
CA PHE A 680 -6.91 7.16 2.78
C PHE A 680 -5.64 6.66 3.47
N ASP A 681 -4.50 7.29 3.19
CA ASP A 681 -3.27 7.09 3.95
C ASP A 681 -3.40 7.73 5.34
N THR A 682 -3.60 6.89 6.35
CA THR A 682 -3.79 7.32 7.74
C THR A 682 -2.54 7.98 8.33
N SER A 683 -1.38 7.80 7.70
CA SER A 683 -0.13 8.44 8.13
C SER A 683 -0.03 9.91 7.71
N VAL A 684 -1.12 10.48 7.17
CA VAL A 684 -1.22 11.88 6.74
C VAL A 684 -2.38 12.57 7.45
N VAL A 685 -2.14 13.77 7.97
CA VAL A 685 -3.15 14.60 8.64
C VAL A 685 -2.96 16.09 8.29
N GLU A 686 -4.05 16.83 8.09
CA GLU A 686 -4.00 18.30 7.97
C GLU A 686 -4.29 18.93 9.34
N VAL A 687 -3.39 19.77 9.86
CA VAL A 687 -3.52 20.42 11.18
C VAL A 687 -3.51 21.93 11.01
N ARG A 688 -4.34 22.69 11.73
CA ARG A 688 -4.30 24.15 11.70
C ARG A 688 -2.93 24.70 12.10
N ALA A 689 -2.52 25.80 11.47
CA ALA A 689 -1.20 26.37 11.70
C ALA A 689 -0.94 26.82 13.15
N GLU A 690 -1.98 27.29 13.83
CA GLU A 690 -1.94 27.69 15.24
C GLU A 690 -1.80 26.49 16.20
N ASP A 691 -2.36 25.34 15.84
CA ASP A 691 -2.44 24.15 16.70
C ASP A 691 -1.24 23.20 16.55
N LEU A 692 -0.42 23.36 15.51
CA LEU A 692 0.68 22.44 15.20
C LEU A 692 1.62 22.19 16.40
N THR A 693 1.92 23.23 17.19
CA THR A 693 2.85 23.09 18.32
C THR A 693 2.26 22.17 19.39
N ALA A 694 1.02 22.42 19.80
CA ALA A 694 0.31 21.61 20.79
C ALA A 694 0.13 20.16 20.30
N PHE A 695 -0.24 19.99 19.03
CA PHE A 695 -0.37 18.68 18.40
C PHE A 695 0.93 17.85 18.49
N ILE A 696 2.08 18.46 18.15
CA ILE A 696 3.38 17.78 18.18
C ILE A 696 3.84 17.47 19.61
N GLU A 697 3.52 18.34 20.58
CA GLU A 697 3.80 18.11 22.00
C GLU A 697 3.03 16.90 22.54
N CYS A 698 1.72 16.79 22.25
CA CYS A 698 0.91 15.61 22.60
C CYS A 698 1.41 14.34 21.91
N LEU A 699 1.72 14.40 20.62
CA LEU A 699 2.25 13.27 19.85
C LEU A 699 3.56 12.71 20.45
N GLN A 700 4.42 13.59 21.00
CA GLN A 700 5.66 13.18 21.67
C GLN A 700 5.43 12.42 22.98
N LEU A 701 4.31 12.67 23.66
CA LEU A 701 3.93 11.96 24.88
C LEU A 701 3.43 10.55 24.55
N GLN A 702 2.62 10.39 23.50
CA GLN A 702 1.93 9.15 23.14
C GLN A 702 2.77 8.08 22.44
N SER A 703 3.86 8.44 21.77
CA SER A 703 4.66 7.48 20.97
C SER A 703 5.53 6.52 21.83
N THR A 704 5.08 6.10 23.00
CA THR A 704 5.71 5.06 23.84
C THR A 704 5.20 3.68 23.52
#